data_AF-A0A9W6VER8-F1
#
_entry.id   AF-A0A9W6VER8-F1
#
_cell.length_a   1.000
_cell.length_b   1.000
_cell.length_c   1.000
_cell.angle_alpha   90.00
_cell.angle_beta   90.00
_cell.angle_gamma   90.00
#
_symmetry.space_group_name_H-M   'P 1'
#
loop_
_entity.id
_entity.type
_entity.pdbx_description
1 polymer ?
#
loop_
_entity_poly.entity_id
_entity_poly.type
_entity_poly.pdbx_seq_one_letter_code
_entity_poly.pdbx_strand_id
1 'polypeptide(L)'
;MRRISAADLTEHILKAADLLRGKMDAADYSHVISAILLLKWASDQHWQLEVPEPARWNHIMESTYRSPDEALNEALAALSKSNRPVLDELFWDLDFTRRLSHTEAQQLIWHFNAISLKVEDLKFDDVVDRAYDQALGAFADAAGKKGGEFYTPRSVIELMVRLADPRPGQSVCDPCAGSGGMLTGAEQYVAEHTGRRGELALFGQDVNAATCATARLNLLFHRIRGASLRCGDTLANPLHVTDDGRLRRFDRILTNPPFSLQYQRQEVRFSERMRYGWTSKSDLMFVQHVLATLAPDGLGVVVAPQGALFRGGAEAEIRRGIVQDDRLEAVIGIGPNVFHGTSVPACLLVLRGLNGAHAQKRGVLFINAEHEITTGRSRNYLAPRHVEKIAATFHAWREIPHFSRIVSIEEIGSSDFNLNVRRYVDPAPAVRMRLNSHSLLFGGVPRADVEAQRDRFRAFGIEVTDLFDLHEPSQLMFPPCGYEATAEKIPPLAESSENEFLSRVRGWLESERPAAINFDARMLPVARRHLMESFLKNLLPAAILDEHQLGGVFADWWADQYDSLRELNRIGLSQDAGHLEGKLHGRILELIEENLTARIKNIVALERQKLVDIYRSWGDRYGTSLLDLEKRRETAEARLRSRLRALGYPWPCEQ
;
A
#
# COMPACT_ATOMS: atom_id res chain seq x y z
N MET A 1 -16.92 -11.53 -28.80
CA MET A 1 -17.30 -10.51 -27.80
C MET A 1 -16.09 -10.18 -26.95
N ARG A 2 -15.97 -8.94 -26.46
CA ARG A 2 -14.93 -8.57 -25.49
C ARG A 2 -15.26 -9.26 -24.17
N ARG A 3 -14.31 -10.03 -23.61
CA ARG A 3 -14.46 -10.66 -22.30
C ARG A 3 -14.52 -9.61 -21.19
N ILE A 4 -15.28 -9.88 -20.14
CA ILE A 4 -15.54 -8.98 -19.02
C ILE A 4 -14.34 -8.97 -18.08
N SER A 5 -13.79 -7.78 -17.81
CA SER A 5 -12.75 -7.59 -16.80
C SER A 5 -13.34 -7.31 -15.42
N ALA A 6 -12.50 -7.41 -14.37
CA ALA A 6 -12.89 -6.99 -13.02
C ALA A 6 -13.38 -5.53 -12.99
N ALA A 7 -12.72 -4.63 -13.72
CA ALA A 7 -13.13 -3.23 -13.79
C ALA A 7 -14.52 -3.05 -14.44
N ASP A 8 -14.80 -3.78 -15.52
CA ASP A 8 -16.11 -3.74 -16.20
C ASP A 8 -17.22 -4.23 -15.25
N LEU A 9 -16.98 -5.31 -14.49
CA LEU A 9 -17.93 -5.83 -13.51
C LEU A 9 -18.07 -4.92 -12.28
N THR A 10 -16.99 -4.32 -11.77
CA THR A 10 -17.05 -3.33 -10.69
C THR A 10 -17.93 -2.16 -11.09
N GLU A 11 -17.71 -1.58 -12.28
CA GLU A 11 -18.54 -0.48 -12.78
C GLU A 11 -20.01 -0.90 -12.90
N HIS A 12 -20.27 -2.13 -13.35
CA HIS A 12 -21.61 -2.69 -13.42
C HIS A 12 -22.26 -2.80 -12.03
N ILE A 13 -21.54 -3.30 -11.01
CA ILE A 13 -22.02 -3.36 -9.63
C ILE A 13 -22.33 -1.95 -9.07
N LEU A 14 -21.46 -0.97 -9.32
CA LEU A 14 -21.65 0.39 -8.84
C LEU A 14 -22.83 1.10 -9.52
N LYS A 15 -23.11 0.82 -10.79
CA LYS A 15 -24.33 1.30 -11.47
C LYS A 15 -25.61 0.75 -10.83
N ALA A 16 -25.59 -0.49 -10.34
CA ALA A 16 -26.72 -1.03 -9.57
C ALA A 16 -26.95 -0.24 -8.28
N ALA A 17 -25.87 0.20 -7.61
CA ALA A 17 -25.96 1.04 -6.42
C ALA A 17 -26.51 2.44 -6.73
N ASP A 18 -26.22 3.00 -7.90
CA ASP A 18 -26.80 4.28 -8.32
C ASP A 18 -28.33 4.23 -8.44
N LEU A 19 -28.93 3.08 -8.78
CA LEU A 19 -30.39 2.90 -8.82
C LEU A 19 -31.06 3.01 -7.44
N LEU A 20 -30.31 2.68 -6.39
CA LEU A 20 -30.77 2.65 -4.99
C LEU A 20 -30.28 3.86 -4.18
N ARG A 21 -29.33 4.63 -4.70
CA ARG A 21 -28.73 5.78 -4.00
C ARG A 21 -29.79 6.83 -3.69
N GLY A 22 -29.81 7.29 -2.44
CA GLY A 22 -30.75 8.30 -1.95
C GLY A 22 -32.08 7.73 -1.44
N LYS A 23 -32.33 6.44 -1.62
CA LYS A 23 -33.54 5.74 -1.12
C LYS A 23 -33.26 4.89 0.11
N MET A 24 -32.07 4.30 0.17
CA MET A 24 -31.53 3.59 1.34
C MET A 24 -30.08 3.99 1.57
N ASP A 25 -29.55 3.67 2.74
CA ASP A 25 -28.16 3.94 3.06
C ASP A 25 -27.20 2.96 2.35
N ALA A 26 -25.91 3.25 2.43
CA ALA A 26 -24.90 2.47 1.72
C ALA A 26 -24.70 1.05 2.24
N ALA A 27 -24.92 0.82 3.53
CA ALA A 27 -24.85 -0.52 4.08
C ALA A 27 -26.02 -1.36 3.54
N ASP A 28 -27.22 -0.77 3.49
CA ASP A 28 -28.43 -1.43 3.03
C ASP A 28 -28.38 -1.81 1.55
N TYR A 29 -28.06 -0.86 0.65
CA TYR A 29 -28.01 -1.21 -0.78
C TYR A 29 -26.83 -2.13 -1.09
N SER A 30 -25.72 -2.05 -0.35
CA SER A 30 -24.59 -2.97 -0.52
C SER A 30 -25.03 -4.40 -0.24
N HIS A 31 -25.82 -4.61 0.82
CA HIS A 31 -26.32 -5.94 1.18
C HIS A 31 -27.27 -6.51 0.10
N VAL A 32 -28.22 -5.70 -0.38
CA VAL A 32 -29.15 -6.07 -1.47
C VAL A 32 -28.40 -6.47 -2.75
N ILE A 33 -27.45 -5.62 -3.18
CA ILE A 33 -26.69 -5.83 -4.42
C ILE A 33 -25.82 -7.09 -4.31
N SER A 34 -25.21 -7.30 -3.14
CA SER A 34 -24.39 -8.48 -2.87
C SER A 34 -25.19 -9.78 -2.96
N ALA A 35 -26.44 -9.79 -2.47
CA ALA A 35 -27.32 -10.95 -2.56
C ALA A 35 -27.75 -11.26 -4.00
N ILE A 36 -28.10 -10.24 -4.79
CA ILE A 36 -28.46 -10.42 -6.21
C ILE A 36 -27.25 -10.88 -7.02
N LEU A 37 -26.06 -10.31 -6.75
CA LEU A 37 -24.81 -10.76 -7.36
C LEU A 37 -24.51 -12.22 -7.04
N LEU A 38 -24.74 -12.67 -5.80
CA LEU A 38 -24.60 -14.07 -5.40
C LEU A 38 -25.54 -14.97 -6.21
N LEU A 39 -26.82 -14.62 -6.34
CA LEU A 39 -27.80 -15.38 -7.11
C LEU A 39 -27.37 -15.51 -8.58
N LYS A 40 -26.95 -14.39 -9.19
CA LYS A 40 -26.45 -14.36 -10.57
C LYS A 40 -25.20 -15.22 -10.73
N TRP A 41 -24.22 -15.05 -9.85
CA TRP A 41 -22.97 -15.81 -9.89
C TRP A 41 -23.19 -17.30 -9.67
N ALA A 42 -24.01 -17.68 -8.69
CA ALA A 42 -24.34 -19.07 -8.42
C ALA A 42 -25.01 -19.72 -9.62
N SER A 43 -25.97 -19.03 -10.26
CA SER A 43 -26.65 -19.56 -11.45
C SER A 43 -25.73 -19.69 -12.66
N ASP A 44 -24.87 -18.72 -12.93
CA ASP A 44 -23.95 -18.76 -14.09
C ASP A 44 -22.79 -19.74 -13.86
N GLN A 45 -22.35 -19.90 -12.61
CA GLN A 45 -21.30 -20.84 -12.19
C GLN A 45 -21.88 -21.95 -11.29
N HIS A 46 -22.90 -22.65 -11.77
CA HIS A 46 -23.68 -23.67 -11.04
C HIS A 46 -22.89 -24.85 -10.44
N TRP A 47 -21.60 -25.00 -10.72
CA TRP A 47 -20.73 -25.97 -10.03
C TRP A 47 -20.15 -25.44 -8.71
N GLN A 48 -20.27 -24.13 -8.44
CA GLN A 48 -19.80 -23.53 -7.20
C GLN A 48 -20.74 -23.84 -6.03
N LEU A 49 -22.05 -23.82 -6.27
CA LEU A 49 -23.10 -24.03 -5.27
C LEU A 49 -24.19 -24.93 -5.86
N GLU A 50 -24.92 -25.64 -5.01
CA GLU A 50 -26.11 -26.35 -5.44
C GLU A 50 -27.22 -25.32 -5.72
N VAL A 51 -27.63 -25.18 -6.99
CA VAL A 51 -28.62 -24.18 -7.42
C VAL A 51 -29.98 -24.84 -7.67
N PRO A 52 -30.92 -24.79 -6.71
CA PRO A 52 -32.29 -25.29 -6.91
C PRO A 52 -33.05 -24.45 -7.94
N GLU A 53 -34.13 -25.01 -8.50
CA GLU A 53 -34.87 -24.40 -9.60
C GLU A 53 -35.35 -22.95 -9.34
N PRO A 54 -35.91 -22.60 -8.16
CA PRO A 54 -36.27 -21.22 -7.85
C PRO A 54 -35.08 -20.25 -7.83
N ALA A 55 -33.86 -20.75 -7.56
CA ALA A 55 -32.64 -19.94 -7.49
C ALA A 55 -31.94 -19.80 -8.85
N ARG A 56 -32.43 -20.46 -9.91
CA ARG A 56 -31.85 -20.32 -11.26
C ARG A 56 -32.23 -18.97 -11.83
N TRP A 57 -31.25 -18.28 -12.43
CA TRP A 57 -31.45 -16.93 -12.94
C TRP A 57 -32.57 -16.82 -13.98
N ASN A 58 -32.75 -17.85 -14.82
CA ASN A 58 -33.85 -17.88 -15.78
C ASN A 58 -35.23 -17.88 -15.10
N HIS A 59 -35.39 -18.60 -13.98
CA HIS A 59 -36.63 -18.64 -13.21
C HIS A 59 -36.94 -17.28 -12.57
N ILE A 60 -35.91 -16.62 -12.01
CA ILE A 60 -36.02 -15.26 -11.47
C ILE A 60 -36.42 -14.28 -12.60
N MET A 61 -35.81 -14.40 -13.78
CA MET A 61 -36.14 -13.58 -14.94
C MET A 61 -37.60 -13.75 -15.41
N GLU A 62 -38.11 -14.98 -15.45
CA GLU A 62 -39.51 -15.26 -15.81
C GLU A 62 -40.52 -14.62 -14.85
N SER A 63 -40.14 -14.51 -13.56
CA SER A 63 -40.97 -13.92 -12.50
C SER A 63 -40.95 -12.39 -12.46
N THR A 64 -40.08 -11.76 -13.28
CA THR A 64 -39.81 -10.31 -13.24
C THR A 64 -41.04 -9.43 -13.54
N TYR A 65 -42.03 -9.96 -14.26
CA TYR A 65 -43.27 -9.23 -14.60
C TYR A 65 -44.42 -9.46 -13.62
N ARG A 66 -44.26 -10.37 -12.64
CA ARG A 66 -45.31 -10.71 -11.67
C ARG A 66 -44.96 -10.23 -10.27
N SER A 67 -43.90 -10.77 -9.68
CA SER A 67 -43.47 -10.46 -8.32
C SER A 67 -41.93 -10.62 -8.19
N PRO A 68 -41.14 -9.69 -8.78
CA PRO A 68 -39.68 -9.80 -8.84
C PRO A 68 -38.97 -9.88 -7.48
N ASP A 69 -39.42 -9.11 -6.51
CA ASP A 69 -38.96 -9.07 -5.12
C ASP A 69 -39.30 -10.34 -4.33
N GLU A 70 -40.50 -10.89 -4.48
CA GLU A 70 -40.87 -12.19 -3.89
C GLU A 70 -40.03 -13.32 -4.50
N ALA A 71 -39.81 -13.30 -5.81
CA ALA A 71 -38.97 -14.27 -6.50
C ALA A 71 -37.51 -14.23 -6.01
N LEU A 72 -36.97 -13.03 -5.73
CA LEU A 72 -35.63 -12.89 -5.13
C LEU A 72 -35.58 -13.49 -3.72
N ASN A 73 -36.61 -13.27 -2.89
CA ASN A 73 -36.71 -13.87 -1.56
C ASN A 73 -36.78 -15.40 -1.64
N GLU A 74 -37.62 -15.94 -2.51
CA GLU A 74 -37.76 -17.39 -2.73
C GLU A 74 -36.44 -18.01 -3.21
N ALA A 75 -35.80 -17.38 -4.22
CA ALA A 75 -34.51 -17.80 -4.76
C ALA A 75 -33.42 -17.84 -3.68
N LEU A 76 -33.31 -16.78 -2.87
CA LEU A 76 -32.29 -16.69 -1.84
C LEU A 76 -32.51 -17.70 -0.71
N ALA A 77 -33.76 -17.92 -0.31
CA ALA A 77 -34.13 -18.92 0.69
C ALA A 77 -33.84 -20.34 0.18
N ALA A 78 -34.17 -20.64 -1.08
CA ALA A 78 -33.90 -21.92 -1.70
C ALA A 78 -32.39 -22.19 -1.81
N LEU A 79 -31.62 -21.21 -2.30
CA LEU A 79 -30.16 -21.32 -2.40
C LEU A 79 -29.50 -21.54 -1.03
N SER A 80 -29.92 -20.77 -0.02
CA SER A 80 -29.38 -20.87 1.35
C SER A 80 -29.69 -22.25 1.96
N LYS A 81 -30.90 -22.77 1.73
CA LYS A 81 -31.31 -24.09 2.22
C LYS A 81 -30.50 -25.24 1.60
N SER A 82 -30.19 -25.18 0.30
CA SER A 82 -29.36 -26.18 -0.38
C SER A 82 -27.87 -26.08 0.00
N ASN A 83 -27.40 -24.92 0.47
CA ASN A 83 -25.98 -24.66 0.73
C ASN A 83 -25.69 -24.23 2.19
N ARG A 84 -26.40 -24.81 3.17
CA ARG A 84 -26.30 -24.44 4.59
C ARG A 84 -24.85 -24.32 5.13
N PRO A 85 -23.91 -25.24 4.84
CA PRO A 85 -22.56 -25.13 5.41
C PRO A 85 -21.83 -23.81 5.07
N VAL A 86 -22.25 -23.10 4.03
CA VAL A 86 -21.58 -21.90 3.51
C VAL A 86 -22.48 -20.66 3.59
N LEU A 87 -23.79 -20.80 3.39
CA LEU A 87 -24.74 -19.68 3.28
C LEU A 87 -25.64 -19.49 4.51
N ASP A 88 -25.59 -20.40 5.49
CA ASP A 88 -26.48 -20.28 6.65
C ASP A 88 -26.21 -18.97 7.40
N GLU A 89 -27.30 -18.34 7.83
CA GLU A 89 -27.32 -17.02 8.48
C GLU A 89 -26.68 -15.86 7.67
N LEU A 90 -26.35 -16.04 6.39
CA LEU A 90 -25.69 -14.95 5.64
C LEU A 90 -26.66 -13.80 5.32
N PHE A 91 -27.93 -14.11 5.08
CA PHE A 91 -28.96 -13.14 4.70
C PHE A 91 -30.20 -13.23 5.59
N TRP A 92 -30.02 -13.59 6.87
CA TRP A 92 -31.15 -13.86 7.77
C TRP A 92 -32.07 -12.65 8.00
N ASP A 93 -31.55 -11.43 7.82
CA ASP A 93 -32.25 -10.16 7.99
C ASP A 93 -32.61 -9.47 6.65
N LEU A 94 -32.27 -10.10 5.52
CA LEU A 94 -32.56 -9.56 4.20
C LEU A 94 -33.94 -10.01 3.71
N ASP A 95 -34.81 -9.04 3.48
CA ASP A 95 -36.13 -9.23 2.86
C ASP A 95 -36.30 -8.21 1.74
N PHE A 96 -36.27 -8.69 0.49
CA PHE A 96 -36.34 -7.81 -0.69
C PHE A 96 -37.66 -7.05 -0.75
N THR A 97 -38.78 -7.63 -0.33
CA THR A 97 -40.11 -6.97 -0.35
C THR A 97 -40.20 -5.76 0.59
N ARG A 98 -39.35 -5.74 1.63
CA ARG A 98 -39.27 -4.64 2.60
C ARG A 98 -38.22 -3.58 2.23
N ARG A 99 -37.25 -3.95 1.40
CA ARG A 99 -36.11 -3.10 1.01
C ARG A 99 -36.28 -2.48 -0.38
N LEU A 100 -37.05 -3.11 -1.26
CA LEU A 100 -37.24 -2.73 -2.66
C LEU A 100 -38.72 -2.67 -3.00
N SER A 101 -39.08 -1.74 -3.88
CA SER A 101 -40.33 -1.81 -4.64
C SER A 101 -40.22 -2.82 -5.78
N HIS A 102 -41.35 -3.32 -6.28
CA HIS A 102 -41.40 -4.20 -7.45
C HIS A 102 -40.60 -3.64 -8.66
N THR A 103 -40.71 -2.33 -8.93
CA THR A 103 -40.00 -1.69 -10.04
C THR A 103 -38.48 -1.70 -9.85
N GLU A 104 -38.00 -1.50 -8.62
CA GLU A 104 -36.56 -1.52 -8.31
C GLU A 104 -36.00 -2.93 -8.40
N ALA A 105 -36.71 -3.91 -7.84
CA ALA A 105 -36.33 -5.33 -7.97
C ALA A 105 -36.25 -5.74 -9.45
N GLN A 106 -37.24 -5.37 -10.25
CA GLN A 106 -37.24 -5.59 -11.70
C GLN A 106 -36.05 -4.91 -12.40
N GLN A 107 -35.76 -3.64 -12.10
CA GLN A 107 -34.63 -2.92 -12.70
C GLN A 107 -33.29 -3.57 -12.35
N LEU A 108 -33.10 -4.01 -11.10
CA LEU A 108 -31.88 -4.70 -10.66
C LEU A 108 -31.73 -6.06 -11.35
N ILE A 109 -32.81 -6.85 -11.45
CA ILE A 109 -32.79 -8.13 -12.16
C ILE A 109 -32.40 -7.91 -13.63
N TRP A 110 -33.01 -6.96 -14.33
CA TRP A 110 -32.66 -6.65 -15.71
C TRP A 110 -31.23 -6.15 -15.88
N HIS A 111 -30.76 -5.33 -14.94
CA HIS A 111 -29.39 -4.83 -14.91
C HIS A 111 -28.40 -5.99 -14.83
N PHE A 112 -28.54 -6.88 -13.83
CA PHE A 112 -27.67 -8.05 -13.68
C PHE A 112 -27.86 -9.12 -14.78
N ASN A 113 -29.00 -9.13 -15.47
CA ASN A 113 -29.20 -9.99 -16.64
C ASN A 113 -28.41 -9.53 -17.87
N ALA A 114 -28.06 -8.24 -17.95
CA ALA A 114 -27.29 -7.68 -19.07
C ALA A 114 -25.81 -8.12 -19.07
N ILE A 115 -25.34 -8.77 -18.01
CA ILE A 115 -23.97 -9.28 -17.87
C ILE A 115 -23.96 -10.79 -17.67
N SER A 116 -22.99 -11.47 -18.27
CA SER A 116 -22.76 -12.91 -18.08
C SER A 116 -21.57 -13.12 -17.15
N LEU A 117 -21.75 -13.90 -16.09
CA LEU A 117 -20.71 -14.30 -15.15
C LEU A 117 -20.20 -15.73 -15.43
N LYS A 118 -20.53 -16.29 -16.59
CA LYS A 118 -20.00 -17.58 -17.06
C LYS A 118 -18.50 -17.47 -17.31
N VAL A 119 -17.74 -18.53 -17.01
CA VAL A 119 -16.27 -18.52 -17.08
C VAL A 119 -15.76 -18.16 -18.48
N GLU A 120 -16.42 -18.61 -19.54
CA GLU A 120 -16.03 -18.31 -20.92
C GLU A 120 -16.14 -16.82 -21.32
N ASP A 121 -17.01 -16.08 -20.64
CA ASP A 121 -17.27 -14.65 -20.87
C ASP A 121 -16.37 -13.75 -20.02
N LEU A 122 -15.78 -14.28 -18.96
CA LEU A 122 -14.87 -13.56 -18.07
C LEU A 122 -13.44 -13.56 -18.62
N LYS A 123 -12.72 -12.45 -18.41
CA LYS A 123 -11.30 -12.35 -18.82
C LYS A 123 -10.43 -13.35 -18.06
N PHE A 124 -10.70 -13.49 -16.77
CA PHE A 124 -10.01 -14.38 -15.84
C PHE A 124 -11.00 -15.03 -14.86
N ASP A 125 -10.55 -16.09 -14.19
CA ASP A 125 -11.33 -16.81 -13.18
C ASP A 125 -11.57 -15.99 -11.90
N ASP A 126 -10.75 -14.97 -11.65
CA ASP A 126 -10.78 -14.10 -10.46
C ASP A 126 -11.49 -12.75 -10.70
N VAL A 127 -12.36 -12.66 -11.71
CA VAL A 127 -13.05 -11.40 -12.05
C VAL A 127 -14.09 -11.01 -11.01
N VAL A 128 -14.83 -11.98 -10.46
CA VAL A 128 -15.96 -11.71 -9.54
C VAL A 128 -15.46 -11.30 -8.15
N ASP A 129 -14.49 -12.01 -7.60
CA ASP A 129 -13.78 -11.70 -6.36
C ASP A 129 -13.10 -10.32 -6.43
N ARG A 130 -12.30 -10.04 -7.46
CA ARG A 130 -11.67 -8.72 -7.61
C ARG A 130 -12.68 -7.59 -7.76
N ALA A 131 -13.77 -7.82 -8.50
CA ALA A 131 -14.81 -6.81 -8.69
C ALA A 131 -15.57 -6.54 -7.40
N TYR A 132 -15.87 -7.58 -6.63
CA TYR A 132 -16.55 -7.45 -5.35
C TYR A 132 -15.69 -6.72 -4.31
N ASP A 133 -14.39 -7.05 -4.20
CA ASP A 133 -13.44 -6.32 -3.34
C ASP A 133 -13.41 -4.82 -3.66
N GLN A 134 -13.37 -4.46 -4.96
CA GLN A 134 -13.38 -3.07 -5.40
C GLN A 134 -14.70 -2.38 -5.08
N ALA A 135 -15.83 -3.08 -5.28
CA ALA A 135 -17.15 -2.57 -4.95
C ALA A 135 -17.30 -2.33 -3.44
N LEU A 136 -16.82 -3.24 -2.58
CA LEU A 136 -16.82 -3.07 -1.12
C LEU A 136 -16.08 -1.80 -0.68
N GLY A 137 -14.92 -1.51 -1.27
CA GLY A 137 -14.20 -0.27 -1.01
C GLY A 137 -14.99 0.98 -1.40
N ALA A 138 -15.67 0.96 -2.53
CA ALA A 138 -16.53 2.05 -2.99
C ALA A 138 -17.82 2.19 -2.14
N PHE A 139 -18.38 1.10 -1.65
CA PHE A 139 -19.52 1.13 -0.72
C PHE A 139 -19.11 1.74 0.63
N ALA A 140 -17.94 1.37 1.15
CA ALA A 140 -17.39 1.99 2.36
C ALA A 140 -17.16 3.50 2.20
N ASP A 141 -16.76 3.94 1.02
CA ASP A 141 -16.61 5.36 0.69
C ASP A 141 -17.93 6.13 0.74
N ALA A 142 -18.99 5.52 0.24
CA ALA A 142 -20.31 6.11 0.24
C ALA A 142 -20.98 6.08 1.62
N ALA A 143 -20.67 5.07 2.46
CA ALA A 143 -21.24 4.90 3.81
C ALA A 143 -20.78 5.98 4.80
N GLY A 144 -19.55 6.48 4.66
CA GLY A 144 -19.01 7.52 5.54
C GLY A 144 -18.77 7.05 6.99
N LYS A 145 -18.78 8.00 7.95
CA LYS A 145 -18.28 7.82 9.34
C LYS A 145 -19.28 7.22 10.34
N LYS A 146 -20.25 6.41 9.93
CA LYS A 146 -21.18 5.81 10.92
C LYS A 146 -20.56 4.52 11.47
N GLY A 147 -20.00 4.56 12.68
CA GLY A 147 -19.79 3.35 13.49
C GLY A 147 -18.37 3.07 14.02
N GLY A 148 -17.33 3.82 13.65
CA GLY A 148 -15.96 3.57 14.14
C GLY A 148 -15.27 2.30 13.60
N GLU A 149 -16.00 1.49 12.83
CA GLU A 149 -15.47 0.44 11.95
C GLU A 149 -14.92 1.09 10.68
N PHE A 150 -13.65 0.82 10.37
CA PHE A 150 -12.99 1.37 9.19
C PHE A 150 -12.71 0.26 8.19
N TYR A 151 -13.25 0.39 6.97
CA TYR A 151 -12.81 -0.44 5.85
C TYR A 151 -11.31 -0.23 5.62
N THR A 152 -10.54 -1.31 5.60
CA THR A 152 -9.10 -1.22 5.36
C THR A 152 -8.81 -1.14 3.86
N PRO A 153 -8.13 -0.09 3.37
CA PRO A 153 -7.78 0.00 1.96
C PRO A 153 -6.96 -1.20 1.49
N ARG A 154 -7.18 -1.66 0.26
CA ARG A 154 -6.46 -2.80 -0.34
C ARG A 154 -4.94 -2.65 -0.26
N SER A 155 -4.41 -1.45 -0.45
CA SER A 155 -2.97 -1.20 -0.40
C SER A 155 -2.39 -1.29 1.02
N VAL A 156 -3.20 -1.02 2.05
CA VAL A 156 -2.81 -1.26 3.45
C VAL A 156 -2.87 -2.75 3.77
N ILE A 157 -3.91 -3.46 3.30
CA ILE A 157 -3.99 -4.94 3.42
C ILE A 157 -2.76 -5.58 2.78
N GLU A 158 -2.39 -5.17 1.56
CA GLU A 158 -1.23 -5.69 0.86
C GLU A 158 0.08 -5.46 1.64
N LEU A 159 0.27 -4.27 2.21
CA LEU A 159 1.42 -3.99 3.06
C LEU A 159 1.43 -4.89 4.30
N MET A 160 0.31 -5.00 5.01
CA MET A 160 0.22 -5.80 6.23
C MET A 160 0.47 -7.29 5.96
N VAL A 161 -0.11 -7.83 4.88
CA VAL A 161 0.12 -9.22 4.45
C VAL A 161 1.59 -9.44 4.06
N ARG A 162 2.20 -8.53 3.31
CA ARG A 162 3.62 -8.61 2.96
C ARG A 162 4.54 -8.54 4.18
N LEU A 163 4.23 -7.71 5.17
CA LEU A 163 4.97 -7.65 6.43
C LEU A 163 4.84 -8.96 7.22
N ALA A 164 3.63 -9.54 7.24
CA ALA A 164 3.36 -10.79 7.92
C ALA A 164 3.94 -12.03 7.22
N ASP A 165 4.08 -11.99 5.90
CA ASP A 165 4.64 -13.08 5.08
C ASP A 165 4.06 -14.46 5.46
N PRO A 166 2.72 -14.64 5.35
CA PRO A 166 2.10 -15.92 5.66
C PRO A 166 2.61 -17.03 4.74
N ARG A 167 2.78 -18.24 5.30
CA ARG A 167 3.29 -19.42 4.59
C ARG A 167 2.22 -20.52 4.52
N PRO A 168 2.29 -21.41 3.51
CA PRO A 168 1.42 -22.58 3.43
C PRO A 168 1.40 -23.38 4.74
N GLY A 169 0.22 -23.85 5.12
CA GLY A 169 -0.02 -24.61 6.35
C GLY A 169 -0.19 -23.76 7.61
N GLN A 170 0.06 -22.45 7.55
CA GLN A 170 -0.10 -21.57 8.71
C GLN A 170 -1.56 -21.18 8.95
N SER A 171 -1.83 -20.84 10.21
CA SER A 171 -3.08 -20.24 10.65
C SER A 171 -2.99 -18.71 10.63
N VAL A 172 -3.97 -18.07 9.99
CA VAL A 172 -4.10 -16.61 9.93
C VAL A 172 -5.40 -16.19 10.59
N CYS A 173 -5.33 -15.23 11.51
CA CYS A 173 -6.49 -14.69 12.20
C CYS A 173 -6.66 -13.18 12.00
N ASP A 174 -7.89 -12.75 11.77
CA ASP A 174 -8.31 -11.36 11.93
C ASP A 174 -9.37 -11.23 13.04
N PRO A 175 -9.01 -10.82 14.26
CA PRO A 175 -9.94 -10.62 15.37
C PRO A 175 -10.92 -9.46 15.19
N CYS A 176 -10.78 -8.63 14.15
CA CYS A 176 -11.73 -7.57 13.79
C CYS A 176 -11.90 -7.61 12.26
N ALA A 177 -12.47 -8.72 11.78
CA ALA A 177 -12.41 -9.16 10.40
C ALA A 177 -12.99 -8.18 9.38
N GLY A 178 -13.92 -7.31 9.79
CA GLY A 178 -14.58 -6.39 8.86
C GLY A 178 -15.20 -7.15 7.70
N SER A 179 -14.94 -6.70 6.47
CA SER A 179 -15.39 -7.38 5.24
C SER A 179 -14.55 -8.61 4.84
N GLY A 180 -13.66 -9.10 5.71
CA GLY A 180 -12.79 -10.25 5.46
C GLY A 180 -11.56 -9.95 4.59
N GLY A 181 -11.27 -8.68 4.29
CA GLY A 181 -10.22 -8.30 3.34
C GLY A 181 -8.80 -8.74 3.74
N MET A 182 -8.47 -8.76 5.04
CA MET A 182 -7.18 -9.29 5.51
C MET A 182 -7.03 -10.79 5.23
N LEU A 183 -8.12 -11.55 5.38
CA LEU A 183 -8.13 -12.99 5.18
C LEU A 183 -8.05 -13.35 3.70
N THR A 184 -8.82 -12.66 2.84
CA THR A 184 -8.73 -12.85 1.39
C THR A 184 -7.36 -12.41 0.86
N GLY A 185 -6.82 -11.30 1.36
CA GLY A 185 -5.49 -10.81 1.01
C GLY A 185 -4.37 -11.78 1.40
N ALA A 186 -4.45 -12.40 2.58
CA ALA A 186 -3.49 -13.41 3.01
C ALA A 186 -3.53 -14.67 2.12
N GLU A 187 -4.73 -15.15 1.81
CA GLU A 187 -4.91 -16.30 0.92
C GLU A 187 -4.41 -16.00 -0.49
N GLN A 188 -4.74 -14.83 -1.02
CA GLN A 188 -4.26 -14.38 -2.33
C GLN A 188 -2.74 -14.30 -2.36
N TYR A 189 -2.11 -13.76 -1.32
CA TYR A 189 -0.65 -13.68 -1.22
C TYR A 189 -0.01 -15.07 -1.26
N VAL A 190 -0.52 -16.05 -0.50
CA VAL A 190 0.04 -17.41 -0.52
C VAL A 190 -0.20 -18.07 -1.87
N ALA A 191 -1.41 -17.97 -2.41
CA ALA A 191 -1.74 -18.55 -3.72
C ALA A 191 -0.91 -17.97 -4.84
N GLU A 192 -0.56 -16.68 -4.74
CA GLU A 192 0.40 -16.07 -5.63
C GLU A 192 1.78 -16.75 -5.48
N HIS A 193 2.31 -16.85 -4.26
CA HIS A 193 3.66 -17.40 -4.04
C HIS A 193 3.82 -18.90 -4.31
N THR A 194 2.76 -19.70 -4.24
CA THR A 194 2.82 -21.16 -4.42
C THR A 194 2.09 -21.68 -5.65
N GLY A 195 1.25 -20.86 -6.28
CA GLY A 195 0.37 -21.27 -7.36
C GLY A 195 -0.82 -22.11 -6.90
N ARG A 196 -1.11 -22.20 -5.59
CA ARG A 196 -2.19 -23.03 -5.02
C ARG A 196 -3.05 -22.25 -4.03
N ARG A 197 -4.37 -22.39 -4.15
CA ARG A 197 -5.36 -21.85 -3.18
C ARG A 197 -5.67 -22.91 -2.11
N GLY A 198 -6.20 -22.45 -0.98
CA GLY A 198 -6.63 -23.24 0.17
C GLY A 198 -5.48 -23.69 1.07
N GLU A 199 -4.35 -22.99 1.07
CA GLU A 199 -3.16 -23.40 1.83
C GLU A 199 -3.09 -22.78 3.23
N LEU A 200 -4.02 -21.90 3.61
CA LEU A 200 -4.10 -21.31 4.95
C LEU A 200 -5.31 -21.79 5.75
N ALA A 201 -5.13 -21.89 7.07
CA ALA A 201 -6.25 -22.03 8.00
C ALA A 201 -6.70 -20.63 8.45
N LEU A 202 -7.83 -20.17 7.94
CA LEU A 202 -8.30 -18.80 8.13
C LEU A 202 -9.33 -18.69 9.26
N PHE A 203 -9.15 -17.70 10.13
CA PHE A 203 -10.02 -17.44 11.28
C PHE A 203 -10.36 -15.95 11.34
N GLY A 204 -11.61 -15.61 11.63
CA GLY A 204 -11.98 -14.22 11.81
C GLY A 204 -13.09 -14.04 12.83
N GLN A 205 -13.15 -12.86 13.41
CA GLN A 205 -14.23 -12.48 14.30
C GLN A 205 -14.62 -11.02 14.05
N ASP A 206 -15.91 -10.72 14.03
CA ASP A 206 -16.41 -9.35 13.96
C ASP A 206 -17.64 -9.18 14.85
N VAL A 207 -17.83 -8.00 15.44
CA VAL A 207 -18.96 -7.74 16.34
C VAL A 207 -20.27 -7.58 15.57
N ASN A 208 -20.20 -7.06 14.34
CA ASN A 208 -21.36 -6.72 13.55
C ASN A 208 -21.80 -7.90 12.67
N ALA A 209 -23.04 -8.37 12.87
CA ALA A 209 -23.60 -9.50 12.14
C ALA A 209 -23.67 -9.27 10.61
N ALA A 210 -23.99 -8.05 10.16
CA ALA A 210 -24.06 -7.71 8.74
C ALA A 210 -22.65 -7.66 8.10
N THR A 211 -21.68 -7.11 8.83
CA THR A 211 -20.26 -7.12 8.43
C THR A 211 -19.72 -8.56 8.35
N CYS A 212 -20.07 -9.40 9.32
CA CYS A 212 -19.85 -10.85 9.31
C CYS A 212 -20.38 -11.53 8.05
N ALA A 213 -21.63 -11.23 7.66
CA ALA A 213 -22.24 -11.75 6.44
C ALA A 213 -21.48 -11.31 5.18
N THR A 214 -21.07 -10.04 5.13
CA THR A 214 -20.23 -9.51 4.05
C THR A 214 -18.89 -10.24 3.97
N ALA A 215 -18.24 -10.51 5.11
CA ALA A 215 -17.00 -11.28 5.15
C ALA A 215 -17.18 -12.72 4.65
N ARG A 216 -18.24 -13.41 5.09
CA ARG A 216 -18.56 -14.77 4.62
C ARG A 216 -18.77 -14.79 3.10
N LEU A 217 -19.50 -13.82 2.56
CA LEU A 217 -19.73 -13.72 1.12
C LEU A 217 -18.46 -13.38 0.35
N ASN A 218 -17.63 -12.46 0.88
CA ASN A 218 -16.38 -12.11 0.23
C ASN A 218 -15.43 -13.31 0.15
N LEU A 219 -15.29 -14.07 1.25
CA LEU A 219 -14.53 -15.32 1.27
C LEU A 219 -15.10 -16.33 0.27
N LEU A 220 -16.42 -16.45 0.16
CA LEU A 220 -17.07 -17.33 -0.80
C LEU A 220 -16.74 -16.97 -2.26
N PHE A 221 -16.79 -15.70 -2.64
CA PHE A 221 -16.40 -15.28 -4.00
C PHE A 221 -14.91 -15.57 -4.29
N HIS A 222 -14.06 -15.46 -3.27
CA HIS A 222 -12.64 -15.88 -3.34
C HIS A 222 -12.44 -17.40 -3.32
N ARG A 223 -13.54 -18.18 -3.24
CA ARG A 223 -13.58 -19.65 -3.18
C ARG A 223 -12.98 -20.23 -1.89
N ILE A 224 -13.03 -19.44 -0.82
CA ILE A 224 -12.55 -19.80 0.51
C ILE A 224 -13.74 -20.29 1.35
N ARG A 225 -13.92 -21.61 1.43
CA ARG A 225 -15.05 -22.23 2.14
C ARG A 225 -14.71 -22.71 3.56
N GLY A 226 -13.43 -22.92 3.85
CA GLY A 226 -12.96 -23.52 5.11
C GLY A 226 -12.66 -22.52 6.23
N ALA A 227 -12.91 -21.22 6.01
CA ALA A 227 -12.62 -20.19 7.00
C ALA A 227 -13.58 -20.26 8.19
N SER A 228 -13.06 -20.10 9.40
CA SER A 228 -13.87 -20.03 10.62
C SER A 228 -14.16 -18.56 10.96
N LEU A 229 -15.33 -18.07 10.57
CA LEU A 229 -15.83 -16.74 10.94
C LEU A 229 -16.81 -16.82 12.12
N ARG A 230 -16.60 -15.97 13.12
CA ARG A 230 -17.44 -15.86 14.32
C ARG A 230 -17.99 -14.44 14.46
N CYS A 231 -19.20 -14.30 14.99
CA CYS A 231 -19.83 -13.00 15.17
C CYS A 231 -20.03 -12.71 16.66
N GLY A 232 -19.38 -11.67 17.15
CA GLY A 232 -19.34 -11.27 18.56
C GLY A 232 -18.16 -10.37 18.89
N ASP A 233 -18.22 -9.68 20.03
CA ASP A 233 -17.17 -8.75 20.46
C ASP A 233 -15.90 -9.51 20.90
N THR A 234 -14.76 -9.20 20.26
CA THR A 234 -13.47 -9.87 20.50
C THR A 234 -12.85 -9.56 21.86
N LEU A 235 -13.04 -8.36 22.39
CA LEU A 235 -12.52 -7.99 23.71
C LEU A 235 -13.43 -8.52 24.83
N ALA A 236 -14.75 -8.43 24.69
CA ALA A 236 -15.68 -8.94 25.68
C ALA A 236 -15.74 -10.47 25.68
N ASN A 237 -15.91 -11.08 24.51
CA ASN A 237 -16.13 -12.52 24.32
C ASN A 237 -15.43 -13.06 23.06
N PRO A 238 -14.11 -13.31 23.10
CA PRO A 238 -13.40 -13.98 22.01
C PRO A 238 -13.95 -15.41 21.81
N LEU A 239 -14.28 -15.76 20.57
CA LEU A 239 -15.00 -16.99 20.23
C LEU A 239 -14.10 -18.10 19.66
N HIS A 240 -12.86 -17.76 19.29
CA HIS A 240 -11.88 -18.73 18.84
C HIS A 240 -11.14 -19.38 20.01
N VAL A 241 -11.78 -20.41 20.57
CA VAL A 241 -11.26 -21.20 21.70
C VAL A 241 -10.90 -22.62 21.26
N THR A 242 -9.94 -23.24 21.93
CA THR A 242 -9.63 -24.67 21.81
C THR A 242 -10.64 -25.49 22.62
N ASP A 243 -10.69 -26.80 22.37
CA ASP A 243 -11.65 -27.72 22.99
C ASP A 243 -11.56 -27.74 24.53
N ASP A 244 -10.38 -27.41 25.07
CA ASP A 244 -10.13 -27.27 26.51
C ASP A 244 -10.48 -25.89 27.08
N GLY A 245 -11.14 -25.03 26.28
CA GLY A 245 -11.65 -23.72 26.70
C GLY A 245 -10.60 -22.60 26.74
N ARG A 246 -9.36 -22.86 26.30
CA ARG A 246 -8.32 -21.83 26.19
C ARG A 246 -8.47 -21.04 24.89
N LEU A 247 -7.90 -19.84 24.84
CA LEU A 247 -7.86 -19.08 23.59
C LEU A 247 -6.95 -19.78 22.58
N ARG A 248 -7.44 -19.92 21.35
CA ARG A 248 -6.66 -20.43 20.24
C ARG A 248 -5.50 -19.46 19.94
N ARG A 249 -4.37 -20.02 19.55
CA ARG A 249 -3.20 -19.27 19.10
C ARG A 249 -3.00 -19.40 17.59
N PHE A 250 -2.46 -18.36 16.98
CA PHE A 250 -2.32 -18.23 15.53
C PHE A 250 -0.90 -17.86 15.12
N ASP A 251 -0.47 -18.38 13.96
CA ASP A 251 0.85 -18.13 13.40
C ASP A 251 0.97 -16.70 12.86
N ARG A 252 -0.12 -16.19 12.28
CA ARG A 252 -0.24 -14.80 11.80
C ARG A 252 -1.51 -14.16 12.30
N ILE A 253 -1.41 -12.91 12.73
CA ILE A 253 -2.58 -12.10 13.05
C ILE A 253 -2.50 -10.79 12.29
N LEU A 254 -3.53 -10.47 11.51
CA LEU A 254 -3.62 -9.24 10.71
C LEU A 254 -4.93 -8.56 11.06
N THR A 255 -4.89 -7.33 11.58
CA THR A 255 -6.15 -6.71 12.03
C THR A 255 -6.12 -5.19 12.05
N ASN A 256 -7.28 -4.60 11.74
CA ASN A 256 -7.58 -3.18 11.86
C ASN A 256 -8.73 -2.98 12.85
N PRO A 257 -8.45 -2.95 14.16
CA PRO A 257 -9.48 -2.82 15.17
C PRO A 257 -10.16 -1.44 15.14
N PRO A 258 -11.41 -1.33 15.60
CA PRO A 258 -12.07 -0.04 15.77
C PRO A 258 -11.32 0.83 16.80
N PHE A 259 -11.14 2.11 16.47
CA PHE A 259 -10.29 3.01 17.26
C PHE A 259 -11.02 3.58 18.48
N SER A 260 -10.33 3.56 19.61
CA SER A 260 -10.68 4.26 20.85
C SER A 260 -12.08 3.94 21.41
N LEU A 261 -12.57 2.71 21.19
CA LEU A 261 -13.76 2.20 21.87
C LEU A 261 -13.57 2.22 23.38
N GLN A 262 -14.67 2.36 24.11
CA GLN A 262 -14.69 2.34 25.57
C GLN A 262 -15.15 0.97 26.06
N TYR A 263 -14.43 0.40 27.01
CA TYR A 263 -14.78 -0.88 27.66
C TYR A 263 -14.73 -0.74 29.18
N GLN A 264 -15.58 -1.50 29.85
CA GLN A 264 -15.51 -1.72 31.29
C GLN A 264 -14.78 -3.01 31.61
N ARG A 265 -14.03 -3.04 32.72
CA ARG A 265 -13.20 -4.20 33.09
C ARG A 265 -13.99 -5.49 33.23
N GLN A 266 -15.22 -5.40 33.71
CA GLN A 266 -16.13 -6.52 33.92
C GLN A 266 -16.68 -7.14 32.63
N GLU A 267 -16.61 -6.41 31.50
CA GLU A 267 -17.09 -6.91 30.19
C GLU A 267 -16.10 -7.91 29.57
N VAL A 268 -14.82 -7.87 29.97
CA VAL A 268 -13.75 -8.69 29.38
C VAL A 268 -13.61 -10.03 30.10
N ARG A 269 -14.11 -11.10 29.47
CA ARG A 269 -14.12 -12.45 30.05
C ARG A 269 -12.73 -13.06 30.28
N PHE A 270 -11.82 -12.90 29.30
CA PHE A 270 -10.43 -13.39 29.36
C PHE A 270 -9.49 -12.26 29.77
N SER A 271 -9.58 -11.86 31.04
CA SER A 271 -8.84 -10.72 31.60
C SER A 271 -7.33 -10.95 31.69
N GLU A 272 -6.87 -12.20 31.68
CA GLU A 272 -5.46 -12.60 31.65
C GLU A 272 -4.73 -12.11 30.39
N ARG A 273 -5.47 -11.78 29.31
CA ARG A 273 -4.92 -11.15 28.11
C ARG A 273 -4.34 -9.77 28.40
N MET A 274 -4.85 -9.05 29.40
CA MET A 274 -4.44 -7.70 29.78
C MET A 274 -3.20 -7.72 30.68
N ARG A 275 -2.18 -8.51 30.30
CA ARG A 275 -0.97 -8.80 31.08
C ARG A 275 -0.21 -7.54 31.50
N TYR A 276 -0.17 -6.51 30.66
CA TYR A 276 0.60 -5.29 30.89
C TYR A 276 -0.23 -4.17 31.53
N GLY A 277 -1.53 -4.36 31.68
CA GLY A 277 -2.42 -3.40 32.35
C GLY A 277 -3.75 -3.18 31.64
N TRP A 278 -4.59 -2.39 32.31
CA TRP A 278 -5.93 -2.03 31.86
C TRP A 278 -5.98 -0.53 31.51
N THR A 279 -6.72 -0.19 30.45
CA THR A 279 -7.03 1.19 30.05
C THR A 279 -8.50 1.26 29.64
N SER A 280 -9.11 2.44 29.68
CA SER A 280 -10.49 2.62 29.22
C SER A 280 -10.61 2.66 27.69
N LYS A 281 -9.51 2.92 26.97
CA LYS A 281 -9.46 2.94 25.50
C LYS A 281 -9.01 1.60 24.95
N SER A 282 -9.75 1.06 23.98
CA SER A 282 -9.53 -0.26 23.41
C SER A 282 -8.20 -0.44 22.64
N ASP A 283 -7.57 0.63 22.17
CA ASP A 283 -6.45 0.56 21.21
C ASP A 283 -5.32 -0.40 21.67
N LEU A 284 -4.77 -0.18 22.87
CA LEU A 284 -3.75 -1.09 23.43
C LEU A 284 -4.33 -2.37 24.03
N MET A 285 -5.64 -2.45 24.27
CA MET A 285 -6.31 -3.70 24.66
C MET A 285 -6.37 -4.70 23.50
N PHE A 286 -6.63 -4.22 22.28
CA PHE A 286 -6.56 -5.04 21.08
C PHE A 286 -5.12 -5.51 20.81
N VAL A 287 -4.12 -4.63 20.96
CA VAL A 287 -2.70 -5.02 20.88
C VAL A 287 -2.37 -6.14 21.88
N GLN A 288 -2.84 -6.01 23.13
CA GLN A 288 -2.67 -7.05 24.15
C GLN A 288 -3.40 -8.35 23.79
N HIS A 289 -4.60 -8.26 23.21
CA HIS A 289 -5.32 -9.44 22.71
C HIS A 289 -4.50 -10.18 21.65
N VAL A 290 -3.97 -9.47 20.66
CA VAL A 290 -3.11 -10.05 19.62
C VAL A 290 -1.89 -10.73 20.25
N LEU A 291 -1.19 -10.06 21.17
CA LEU A 291 -0.04 -10.65 21.87
C LEU A 291 -0.38 -11.93 22.65
N ALA A 292 -1.61 -12.04 23.17
CA ALA A 292 -2.07 -13.20 23.93
C ALA A 292 -2.49 -14.38 23.03
N THR A 293 -2.98 -14.10 21.81
CA THR A 293 -3.39 -15.12 20.83
C THR A 293 -2.36 -15.38 19.74
N LEU A 294 -1.17 -14.79 19.81
CA LEU A 294 -0.05 -15.20 18.97
C LEU A 294 0.51 -16.55 19.42
N ALA A 295 0.80 -17.40 18.44
CA ALA A 295 1.67 -18.56 18.62
C ALA A 295 3.06 -18.09 19.10
N PRO A 296 3.84 -18.96 19.79
CA PRO A 296 5.15 -18.57 20.31
C PRO A 296 6.08 -17.96 19.26
N ASP A 297 6.11 -18.48 18.04
CA ASP A 297 6.85 -18.00 16.87
C ASP A 297 5.98 -17.20 15.88
N GLY A 298 4.78 -16.81 16.31
CA GLY A 298 3.85 -16.05 15.50
C GLY A 298 4.23 -14.59 15.33
N LEU A 299 3.66 -13.95 14.30
CA LEU A 299 3.82 -12.52 14.01
C LEU A 299 2.46 -11.87 13.80
N GLY A 300 2.22 -10.76 14.48
CA GLY A 300 1.01 -9.95 14.38
C GLY A 300 1.29 -8.60 13.74
N VAL A 301 0.43 -8.13 12.85
CA VAL A 301 0.46 -6.76 12.31
C VAL A 301 -0.87 -6.09 12.66
N VAL A 302 -0.81 -5.03 13.45
CA VAL A 302 -1.99 -4.37 14.01
C VAL A 302 -2.00 -2.90 13.58
N VAL A 303 -3.11 -2.45 13.00
CA VAL A 303 -3.34 -1.02 12.81
C VAL A 303 -3.70 -0.38 14.14
N ALA A 304 -3.09 0.76 14.47
CA ALA A 304 -3.44 1.55 15.63
C ALA A 304 -3.48 3.04 15.28
N PRO A 305 -4.27 3.87 15.99
CA PRO A 305 -4.15 5.31 15.87
C PRO A 305 -2.81 5.77 16.44
N GLN A 306 -2.19 6.81 15.86
CA GLN A 306 -0.89 7.32 16.34
C GLN A 306 -0.89 7.67 17.85
N GLY A 307 -2.04 8.02 18.43
CA GLY A 307 -2.18 8.27 19.87
C GLY A 307 -1.72 7.09 20.75
N ALA A 308 -1.89 5.84 20.30
CA ALA A 308 -1.45 4.66 21.04
C ALA A 308 0.09 4.65 21.28
N LEU A 309 0.85 5.37 20.44
CA LEU A 309 2.31 5.45 20.52
C LEU A 309 2.81 6.34 21.65
N PHE A 310 2.03 7.32 22.10
CA PHE A 310 2.54 8.38 22.98
C PHE A 310 1.58 8.85 24.09
N ARG A 311 0.33 8.39 24.14
CA ARG A 311 -0.58 8.74 25.24
C ARG A 311 0.00 8.26 26.59
N GLY A 312 -0.23 9.09 27.62
CA GLY A 312 0.28 8.89 28.98
C GLY A 312 -0.58 7.96 29.84
N GLY A 313 -0.35 7.96 31.15
CA GLY A 313 -1.13 7.19 32.11
C GLY A 313 -1.00 5.68 31.92
N ALA A 314 -2.12 4.94 32.05
CA ALA A 314 -2.11 3.49 31.93
C ALA A 314 -1.61 2.98 30.57
N GLU A 315 -1.82 3.73 29.49
CA GLU A 315 -1.29 3.36 28.16
C GLU A 315 0.23 3.45 28.09
N ALA A 316 0.86 4.34 28.86
CA ALA A 316 2.33 4.39 28.95
C ALA A 316 2.89 3.17 29.68
N GLU A 317 2.21 2.70 30.73
CA GLU A 317 2.59 1.48 31.45
C GLU A 317 2.44 0.22 30.58
N ILE A 318 1.33 0.10 29.85
CA ILE A 318 1.11 -1.02 28.92
C ILE A 318 2.20 -1.03 27.85
N ARG A 319 2.47 0.12 27.23
CA ARG A 319 3.49 0.26 26.19
C ARG A 319 4.89 -0.05 26.71
N ARG A 320 5.24 0.42 27.92
CA ARG A 320 6.48 0.07 28.61
C ARG A 320 6.62 -1.44 28.76
N GLY A 321 5.59 -2.10 29.27
CA GLY A 321 5.59 -3.56 29.47
C GLY A 321 5.79 -4.34 28.17
N ILE A 322 5.10 -3.95 27.09
CA ILE A 322 5.23 -4.59 25.77
C ILE A 322 6.66 -4.45 25.22
N VAL A 323 7.26 -3.27 25.32
CA VAL A 323 8.61 -3.00 24.81
C VAL A 323 9.66 -3.74 25.67
N GLN A 324 9.50 -3.76 26.99
CA GLN A 324 10.42 -4.45 27.90
C GLN A 324 10.36 -5.98 27.78
N ASP A 325 9.20 -6.55 27.44
CA ASP A 325 9.05 -7.98 27.13
C ASP A 325 9.54 -8.33 25.70
N ASP A 326 10.13 -7.36 24.98
CA ASP A 326 10.68 -7.48 23.60
C ASP A 326 9.65 -8.01 22.57
N ARG A 327 8.38 -7.65 22.78
CA ARG A 327 7.25 -8.15 21.96
C ARG A 327 6.90 -7.24 20.78
N LEU A 328 7.50 -6.06 20.71
CA LEU A 328 7.31 -5.10 19.62
C LEU A 328 8.52 -5.16 18.68
N GLU A 329 8.29 -5.53 17.43
CA GLU A 329 9.35 -5.65 16.42
C GLU A 329 9.53 -4.38 15.61
N ALA A 330 8.42 -3.75 15.19
CA ALA A 330 8.47 -2.53 14.40
C ALA A 330 7.30 -1.59 14.65
N VAL A 331 7.56 -0.29 14.45
CA VAL A 331 6.55 0.77 14.42
C VAL A 331 6.64 1.48 13.08
N ILE A 332 5.59 1.37 12.26
CA ILE A 332 5.55 1.94 10.91
C ILE A 332 4.52 3.06 10.88
N GLY A 333 4.96 4.31 10.73
CA GLY A 333 4.07 5.47 10.63
C GLY A 333 3.52 5.60 9.21
N ILE A 334 2.20 5.54 9.04
CA ILE A 334 1.55 5.67 7.74
C ILE A 334 1.14 7.13 7.51
N GLY A 335 1.24 7.60 6.27
CA GLY A 335 0.84 8.95 5.89
C GLY A 335 -0.63 9.27 6.16
N PRO A 336 -0.98 10.57 6.23
CA PRO A 336 -2.34 11.00 6.53
C PRO A 336 -3.31 10.64 5.41
N ASN A 337 -4.60 10.57 5.75
CA ASN A 337 -5.72 10.40 4.81
C ASN A 337 -5.65 9.14 3.92
N VAL A 338 -5.03 8.05 4.43
CA VAL A 338 -5.01 6.74 3.76
C VAL A 338 -6.25 5.91 4.10
N PHE A 339 -6.69 5.91 5.36
CA PHE A 339 -7.80 5.10 5.85
C PHE A 339 -9.17 5.73 5.53
N HIS A 340 -10.17 4.89 5.31
CA HIS A 340 -11.56 5.33 5.10
C HIS A 340 -12.12 5.94 6.39
N GLY A 341 -13.02 6.92 6.28
CA GLY A 341 -13.78 7.44 7.43
C GLY A 341 -12.99 8.23 8.48
N THR A 342 -11.66 8.41 8.36
CA THR A 342 -10.87 9.17 9.33
C THR A 342 -9.70 9.93 8.70
N SER A 343 -9.47 11.14 9.18
CA SER A 343 -8.26 11.92 8.88
C SER A 343 -7.14 11.67 9.90
N VAL A 344 -7.41 10.89 10.95
CA VAL A 344 -6.43 10.54 11.98
C VAL A 344 -5.35 9.67 11.34
N PRO A 345 -4.07 10.09 11.40
CA PRO A 345 -2.98 9.25 10.96
C PRO A 345 -2.92 7.97 11.79
N ALA A 346 -2.69 6.85 11.12
CA ALA A 346 -2.53 5.55 11.74
C ALA A 346 -1.07 5.08 11.67
N CYS A 347 -0.75 4.07 12.45
CA CYS A 347 0.51 3.35 12.40
C CYS A 347 0.24 1.84 12.35
N LEU A 348 1.21 1.09 11.86
CA LEU A 348 1.25 -0.36 12.01
C LEU A 348 2.22 -0.72 13.13
N LEU A 349 1.76 -1.59 14.03
CA LEU A 349 2.57 -2.23 15.05
C LEU A 349 2.83 -3.67 14.62
N VAL A 350 4.10 -4.03 14.44
CA VAL A 350 4.50 -5.41 14.20
C VAL A 350 4.89 -6.04 15.53
N LEU A 351 4.22 -7.13 15.88
CA LEU A 351 4.25 -7.77 17.18
C LEU A 351 4.75 -9.21 17.03
N ARG A 352 5.51 -9.68 18.02
CA ARG A 352 6.05 -11.05 18.03
C ARG A 352 5.40 -11.91 19.09
N GLY A 353 5.37 -13.22 18.86
CA GLY A 353 5.14 -14.22 19.90
C GLY A 353 6.28 -14.27 20.93
N LEU A 354 6.10 -15.03 22.01
CA LEU A 354 7.09 -15.13 23.12
C LEU A 354 8.46 -15.69 22.69
N ASN A 355 8.50 -16.54 21.67
CA ASN A 355 9.70 -17.18 21.12
C ASN A 355 10.06 -16.66 19.71
N GLY A 356 9.32 -15.68 19.19
CA GLY A 356 9.57 -15.07 17.88
C GLY A 356 10.77 -14.13 17.84
N ALA A 357 11.48 -13.96 18.96
CA ALA A 357 12.66 -13.13 19.05
C ALA A 357 13.77 -13.68 18.13
N HIS A 358 14.05 -12.97 17.04
CA HIS A 358 15.25 -13.21 16.26
C HIS A 358 16.45 -12.80 17.12
N ALA A 359 17.28 -13.76 17.54
CA ALA A 359 18.49 -13.50 18.32
C ALA A 359 19.42 -12.41 17.72
N GLN A 360 19.29 -12.16 16.40
CA GLN A 360 20.03 -11.17 15.63
C GLN A 360 19.33 -9.80 15.48
N LYS A 361 18.02 -9.67 15.74
CA LYS A 361 17.25 -8.42 15.58
C LYS A 361 16.86 -7.83 16.93
N ARG A 362 17.83 -7.23 17.63
CA ARG A 362 17.59 -6.55 18.91
C ARG A 362 17.07 -5.13 18.71
N GLY A 363 16.14 -4.71 19.56
CA GLY A 363 15.50 -3.40 19.49
C GLY A 363 14.25 -3.38 18.61
N VAL A 364 13.76 -2.17 18.34
CA VAL A 364 12.54 -1.91 17.57
C VAL A 364 12.90 -1.16 16.30
N LEU A 365 12.44 -1.63 15.15
CA LEU A 365 12.60 -0.94 13.87
C LEU A 365 11.51 0.13 13.71
N PHE A 366 11.91 1.39 13.65
CA PHE A 366 11.01 2.49 13.32
C PHE A 366 11.10 2.78 11.82
N ILE A 367 9.95 2.85 11.14
CA ILE A 367 9.86 3.24 9.73
C ILE A 367 8.92 4.45 9.60
N ASN A 368 9.43 5.56 9.07
CA ASN A 368 8.67 6.76 8.77
C ASN A 368 8.18 6.74 7.32
N ALA A 369 6.99 6.17 7.09
CA ALA A 369 6.35 6.10 5.78
C ALA A 369 5.30 7.20 5.57
N GLU A 370 5.39 8.33 6.31
CA GLU A 370 4.41 9.42 6.21
C GLU A 370 4.38 10.08 4.81
N HIS A 371 5.51 10.06 4.11
CA HIS A 371 5.67 10.58 2.76
C HIS A 371 5.57 9.51 1.66
N GLU A 372 5.43 8.24 2.02
CA GLU A 372 5.29 7.13 1.07
C GLU A 372 3.81 6.95 0.68
N ILE A 373 3.22 8.03 0.15
CA ILE A 373 1.81 8.10 -0.23
C ILE A 373 1.65 8.78 -1.59
N THR A 374 0.67 8.34 -2.35
CA THR A 374 0.25 9.02 -3.59
C THR A 374 -1.04 9.75 -3.31
N THR A 375 -1.08 11.04 -3.66
CA THR A 375 -2.28 11.86 -3.53
C THR A 375 -3.33 11.42 -4.56
N GLY A 376 -4.47 10.93 -4.07
CA GLY A 376 -5.66 10.69 -4.89
C GLY A 376 -6.67 11.84 -4.78
N ARG A 377 -7.78 11.73 -5.51
CA ARG A 377 -8.81 12.80 -5.59
C ARG A 377 -9.48 13.08 -4.24
N SER A 378 -9.82 12.04 -3.48
CA SER A 378 -10.49 12.12 -2.18
C SER A 378 -9.59 11.68 -1.02
N ARG A 379 -8.65 10.77 -1.29
CA ARG A 379 -7.80 10.11 -0.28
C ARG A 379 -6.39 9.91 -0.82
N ASN A 380 -5.45 9.74 0.09
CA ASN A 380 -4.11 9.24 -0.26
C ASN A 380 -4.11 7.71 -0.29
N TYR A 381 -3.19 7.11 -1.02
CA TYR A 381 -3.03 5.66 -1.04
C TYR A 381 -1.57 5.24 -1.10
N LEU A 382 -1.28 4.03 -0.63
CA LEU A 382 0.02 3.40 -0.83
C LEU A 382 0.06 2.83 -2.26
N ALA A 383 0.92 3.37 -3.11
CA ALA A 383 1.20 2.78 -4.42
C ALA A 383 2.07 1.51 -4.24
N PRO A 384 2.11 0.61 -5.23
CA PRO A 384 2.94 -0.60 -5.16
C PRO A 384 4.39 -0.32 -4.78
N ARG A 385 5.00 0.76 -5.29
CA ARG A 385 6.34 1.22 -4.90
C ARG A 385 6.50 1.52 -3.40
N HIS A 386 5.48 2.10 -2.76
CA HIS A 386 5.52 2.45 -1.34
C HIS A 386 5.45 1.18 -0.50
N VAL A 387 4.55 0.27 -0.86
CA VAL A 387 4.41 -1.03 -0.22
C VAL A 387 5.70 -1.83 -0.33
N GLU A 388 6.32 -1.87 -1.52
CA GLU A 388 7.58 -2.55 -1.77
C GLU A 388 8.71 -1.98 -0.89
N LYS A 389 8.89 -0.65 -0.88
CA LYS A 389 9.94 0.01 -0.09
C LYS A 389 9.80 -0.29 1.40
N ILE A 390 8.59 -0.18 1.95
CA ILE A 390 8.34 -0.42 3.38
C ILE A 390 8.60 -1.90 3.73
N ALA A 391 8.02 -2.82 2.95
CA ALA A 391 8.16 -4.26 3.21
C ALA A 391 9.61 -4.74 3.04
N ALA A 392 10.31 -4.30 2.00
CA ALA A 392 11.71 -4.64 1.77
C ALA A 392 12.60 -4.12 2.90
N THR A 393 12.38 -2.89 3.36
CA THR A 393 13.13 -2.30 4.48
C THR A 393 12.92 -3.08 5.78
N PHE A 394 11.67 -3.49 6.05
CA PHE A 394 11.33 -4.30 7.21
C PHE A 394 12.01 -5.68 7.17
N HIS A 395 11.87 -6.41 6.06
CA HIS A 395 12.41 -7.76 5.91
C HIS A 395 13.94 -7.78 5.91
N ALA A 396 14.57 -6.80 5.25
CA ALA A 396 16.01 -6.63 5.24
C ALA A 396 16.59 -6.10 6.57
N TRP A 397 15.73 -5.65 7.49
CA TRP A 397 16.13 -5.08 8.79
C TRP A 397 17.17 -3.97 8.64
N ARG A 398 16.87 -2.98 7.77
CA ARG A 398 17.83 -1.98 7.32
C ARG A 398 17.53 -0.59 7.89
N GLU A 399 18.58 0.11 8.32
CA GLU A 399 18.52 1.55 8.60
C GLU A 399 18.74 2.36 7.33
N ILE A 400 17.87 3.32 7.09
CA ILE A 400 17.90 4.20 5.93
C ILE A 400 17.75 5.62 6.45
N PRO A 401 18.70 6.53 6.18
CA PRO A 401 18.61 7.92 6.62
C PRO A 401 17.25 8.53 6.32
N HIS A 402 16.64 9.14 7.34
CA HIS A 402 15.32 9.80 7.27
C HIS A 402 14.11 8.90 6.99
N PHE A 403 14.30 7.59 6.87
CA PHE A 403 13.23 6.65 6.56
C PHE A 403 13.10 5.52 7.57
N SER A 404 14.19 4.93 8.04
CA SER A 404 14.16 3.88 9.05
C SER A 404 15.35 3.90 10.00
N ARG A 405 15.13 3.48 11.25
CA ARG A 405 16.16 3.35 12.28
C ARG A 405 15.82 2.23 13.26
N ILE A 406 16.82 1.45 13.67
CA ILE A 406 16.72 0.44 14.70
C ILE A 406 17.07 1.11 16.03
N VAL A 407 16.15 1.06 16.99
CA VAL A 407 16.29 1.76 18.27
C VAL A 407 16.31 0.74 19.39
N SER A 408 17.28 0.87 20.30
CA SER A 408 17.41 -0.04 21.43
C SER A 408 16.30 0.19 22.48
N ILE A 409 16.02 -0.83 23.29
CA ILE A 409 15.03 -0.73 24.37
C ILE A 409 15.45 0.34 25.39
N GLU A 410 16.75 0.51 25.61
CA GLU A 410 17.30 1.53 26.53
C GLU A 410 17.07 2.95 25.99
N GLU A 411 17.30 3.19 24.70
CA GLU A 411 17.01 4.48 24.07
C GLU A 411 15.51 4.79 24.14
N ILE A 412 14.64 3.81 23.86
CA ILE A 412 13.18 3.95 24.01
C ILE A 412 12.82 4.24 25.47
N GLY A 413 13.46 3.57 26.43
CA GLY A 413 13.27 3.80 27.86
C GLY A 413 13.65 5.21 28.29
N SER A 414 14.74 5.77 27.75
CA SER A 414 15.15 7.16 27.98
C SER A 414 14.18 8.20 27.41
N SER A 415 13.35 7.79 26.44
CA SER A 415 12.30 8.62 25.83
C SER A 415 10.91 8.39 26.46
N ASP A 416 10.86 7.93 27.72
CA ASP A 416 9.63 7.60 28.44
C ASP A 416 8.75 6.57 27.71
N PHE A 417 9.39 5.65 26.99
CA PHE A 417 8.76 4.66 26.11
C PHE A 417 7.88 5.30 25.03
N ASN A 418 8.06 6.57 24.67
CA ASN A 418 7.29 7.22 23.61
C ASN A 418 7.67 6.62 22.25
N LEU A 419 6.72 5.99 21.55
CA LEU A 419 6.95 5.30 20.28
C LEU A 419 6.61 6.17 19.06
N ASN A 420 6.49 7.50 19.22
CA ASN A 420 6.28 8.37 18.07
C ASN A 420 7.47 8.27 17.11
N VAL A 421 7.20 7.82 15.88
CA VAL A 421 8.22 7.55 14.86
C VAL A 421 9.15 8.74 14.62
N ARG A 422 8.60 9.97 14.59
CA ARG A 422 9.37 11.20 14.35
C ARG A 422 10.41 11.51 15.44
N ARG A 423 10.32 10.88 16.61
CA ARG A 423 11.34 11.02 17.66
C ARG A 423 12.64 10.29 17.32
N TYR A 424 12.55 9.24 16.51
CA TYR A 424 13.67 8.35 16.21
C TYR A 424 14.14 8.47 14.77
N VAL A 425 13.21 8.73 13.85
CA VAL A 425 13.46 8.91 12.43
C VAL A 425 13.03 10.33 12.07
N ASP A 426 14.00 11.24 12.09
CA ASP A 426 13.76 12.63 11.70
C ASP A 426 13.43 12.65 10.20
N PRO A 427 12.22 13.11 9.79
CA PRO A 427 11.97 13.35 8.37
C PRO A 427 13.07 14.27 7.85
N ALA A 428 13.54 14.02 6.63
CA ALA A 428 14.64 14.78 6.03
C ALA A 428 14.46 16.27 6.34
N PRO A 429 15.37 16.91 7.10
CA PRO A 429 15.17 18.29 7.48
C PRO A 429 15.03 19.07 6.17
N ALA A 430 14.06 19.99 6.09
CA ALA A 430 14.13 21.08 5.12
C ALA A 430 15.52 21.66 5.31
N VAL A 431 16.43 21.41 4.35
CA VAL A 431 17.89 21.46 4.54
C VAL A 431 18.21 22.60 5.49
N ARG A 432 18.49 22.29 6.77
CA ARG A 432 18.94 23.32 7.72
C ARG A 432 20.39 23.56 7.36
N MET A 433 20.56 24.34 6.30
CA MET A 433 21.81 24.63 5.63
C MET A 433 22.72 25.27 6.66
N ARG A 434 23.78 24.56 7.05
CA ARG A 434 24.90 25.18 7.77
C ARG A 434 25.61 26.08 6.78
N LEU A 435 25.28 27.37 6.81
CA LEU A 435 25.98 28.38 6.04
C LEU A 435 27.46 28.36 6.45
N ASN A 436 28.36 28.21 5.49
CA ASN A 436 29.78 28.34 5.73
C ASN A 436 30.17 29.82 5.61
N SER A 437 30.55 30.44 6.74
CA SER A 437 30.91 31.86 6.79
C SER A 437 32.07 32.22 5.86
N HIS A 438 33.04 31.34 5.66
CA HIS A 438 34.17 31.57 4.77
C HIS A 438 33.72 31.60 3.30
N SER A 439 32.91 30.62 2.88
CA SER A 439 32.33 30.57 1.52
C SER A 439 31.39 31.74 1.22
N LEU A 440 30.67 32.25 2.21
CA LEU A 440 29.86 33.46 2.02
C LEU A 440 30.71 34.72 1.81
N LEU A 441 31.85 34.82 2.51
CA LEU A 441 32.72 35.98 2.42
C LEU A 441 33.54 35.99 1.13
N PHE A 442 34.13 34.86 0.75
CA PHE A 442 35.12 34.75 -0.34
C PHE A 442 34.58 34.06 -1.60
N GLY A 443 33.37 33.50 -1.54
CA GLY A 443 32.80 32.70 -2.63
C GLY A 443 33.29 31.24 -2.59
N GLY A 444 32.77 30.43 -3.51
CA GLY A 444 33.17 29.03 -3.65
C GLY A 444 32.48 28.08 -2.68
N VAL A 445 32.25 26.85 -3.13
CA VAL A 445 31.50 25.84 -2.39
C VAL A 445 32.42 25.10 -1.42
N PRO A 446 32.01 24.84 -0.16
CA PRO A 446 32.78 24.00 0.73
C PRO A 446 33.03 22.61 0.11
N ARG A 447 34.30 22.17 0.10
CA ARG A 447 34.65 20.85 -0.47
C ARG A 447 33.85 19.70 0.17
N ALA A 448 33.57 19.77 1.47
CA ALA A 448 32.76 18.79 2.18
C ALA A 448 31.31 18.68 1.64
N ASP A 449 30.70 19.79 1.22
CA ASP A 449 29.34 19.80 0.65
C ASP A 449 29.31 19.08 -0.71
N VAL A 450 30.35 19.30 -1.53
CA VAL A 450 30.49 18.64 -2.84
C VAL A 450 30.85 17.17 -2.66
N GLU A 451 31.76 16.84 -1.75
CA GLU A 451 32.14 15.46 -1.43
C GLU A 451 30.93 14.65 -0.92
N ALA A 452 30.03 15.25 -0.15
CA ALA A 452 28.80 14.62 0.30
C ALA A 452 27.82 14.24 -0.84
N GLN A 453 27.98 14.84 -2.03
CA GLN A 453 27.17 14.53 -3.22
C GLN A 453 27.99 13.87 -4.35
N ARG A 454 29.30 13.67 -4.15
CA ARG A 454 30.23 13.23 -5.19
C ARG A 454 29.79 11.94 -5.88
N ASP A 455 29.39 10.94 -5.09
CA ASP A 455 29.00 9.64 -5.64
C ASP A 455 27.76 9.74 -6.53
N ARG A 456 26.85 10.68 -6.23
CA ARG A 456 25.67 10.93 -7.06
C ARG A 456 26.03 11.56 -8.40
N PHE A 457 26.92 12.54 -8.43
CA PHE A 457 27.42 13.11 -9.69
C PHE A 457 28.21 12.07 -10.50
N ARG A 458 29.05 11.29 -9.82
CA ARG A 458 29.88 10.25 -10.45
C ARG A 458 29.06 9.12 -11.06
N ALA A 459 27.91 8.76 -10.48
CA ALA A 459 26.99 7.80 -11.07
C ALA A 459 26.48 8.24 -12.46
N PHE A 460 26.38 9.56 -12.69
CA PHE A 460 26.05 10.15 -13.98
C PHE A 460 27.30 10.45 -14.84
N GLY A 461 28.47 9.94 -14.47
CA GLY A 461 29.71 10.16 -15.21
C GLY A 461 30.28 11.58 -15.07
N ILE A 462 29.81 12.37 -14.10
CA ILE A 462 30.24 13.75 -13.87
C ILE A 462 31.28 13.76 -12.75
N GLU A 463 32.49 14.22 -13.07
CA GLU A 463 33.56 14.42 -12.10
C GLU A 463 33.55 15.86 -11.57
N VAL A 464 34.15 16.08 -10.40
CA VAL A 464 34.20 17.40 -9.76
C VAL A 464 34.88 18.44 -10.66
N THR A 465 35.87 18.01 -11.46
CA THR A 465 36.60 18.85 -12.43
C THR A 465 35.75 19.34 -13.59
N ASP A 466 34.62 18.68 -13.87
CA ASP A 466 33.70 19.11 -14.93
C ASP A 466 32.86 20.31 -14.48
N LEU A 467 32.74 20.49 -13.15
CA LEU A 467 31.85 21.47 -12.52
C LEU A 467 32.59 22.62 -11.83
N PHE A 468 33.82 22.40 -11.37
CA PHE A 468 34.54 23.35 -10.54
C PHE A 468 36.01 23.49 -10.93
N ASP A 469 36.55 24.69 -10.68
CA ASP A 469 37.97 24.98 -10.80
C ASP A 469 38.72 24.59 -9.50
N LEU A 470 39.78 23.79 -9.65
CA LEU A 470 40.59 23.28 -8.53
C LEU A 470 41.74 24.24 -8.21
N HIS A 471 41.45 25.36 -7.54
CA HIS A 471 42.47 26.36 -7.18
C HIS A 471 42.79 26.39 -5.67
N GLU A 472 41.80 26.12 -4.82
CA GLU A 472 41.93 26.17 -3.35
C GLU A 472 41.75 24.78 -2.71
N PRO A 473 42.52 24.41 -1.65
CA PRO A 473 42.42 23.09 -1.04
C PRO A 473 41.08 22.83 -0.35
N SER A 474 40.49 23.87 0.24
CA SER A 474 39.30 23.75 1.11
C SER A 474 37.98 24.17 0.43
N GLN A 475 38.05 24.85 -0.72
CA GLN A 475 36.91 25.40 -1.45
C GLN A 475 37.01 25.09 -2.94
N LEU A 476 35.85 24.90 -3.56
CA LEU A 476 35.73 24.64 -5.00
C LEU A 476 35.11 25.86 -5.67
N MET A 477 35.84 26.46 -6.61
CA MET A 477 35.42 27.70 -7.26
C MET A 477 34.56 27.42 -8.49
N PHE A 478 33.55 28.25 -8.69
CA PHE A 478 32.74 28.19 -9.90
C PHE A 478 33.58 28.61 -11.12
N PRO A 479 33.40 27.96 -12.28
CA PRO A 479 34.12 28.33 -13.49
C PRO A 479 33.83 29.78 -13.92
N PRO A 480 34.72 30.44 -14.70
CA PRO A 480 34.54 31.83 -15.12
C PRO A 480 33.26 32.09 -15.93
N CYS A 481 32.69 31.04 -16.55
CA CYS A 481 31.42 31.13 -17.27
C CYS A 481 30.19 31.25 -16.35
N GLY A 482 30.36 31.14 -15.03
CA GLY A 482 29.28 31.21 -14.05
C GLY A 482 28.63 29.86 -13.76
N TYR A 483 27.88 29.80 -12.66
CA TYR A 483 27.25 28.56 -12.22
C TYR A 483 26.02 28.20 -13.07
N GLU A 484 25.24 29.16 -13.58
CA GLU A 484 24.12 28.86 -14.49
C GLU A 484 24.58 28.18 -15.78
N ALA A 485 25.58 28.74 -16.45
CA ALA A 485 26.12 28.17 -17.68
C ALA A 485 26.76 26.78 -17.45
N THR A 486 27.31 26.54 -16.26
CA THR A 486 27.83 25.21 -15.90
C THR A 486 26.70 24.24 -15.57
N ALA A 487 25.63 24.69 -14.93
CA ALA A 487 24.44 23.87 -14.65
C ALA A 487 23.77 23.38 -15.94
N GLU A 488 23.76 24.19 -17.00
CA GLU A 488 23.25 23.81 -18.33
C GLU A 488 24.10 22.73 -19.03
N LYS A 489 25.36 22.53 -18.60
CA LYS A 489 26.24 21.46 -19.12
C LYS A 489 26.02 20.12 -18.42
N ILE A 490 25.37 20.08 -17.26
CA ILE A 490 25.13 18.83 -16.53
C ILE A 490 24.36 17.81 -17.39
N PRO A 491 23.27 18.17 -18.11
CA PRO A 491 22.58 17.21 -18.98
C PRO A 491 23.42 16.60 -20.12
N PRO A 492 24.15 17.36 -20.94
CA PRO A 492 25.00 16.75 -21.96
C PRO A 492 26.17 15.94 -21.37
N LEU A 493 26.68 16.29 -20.17
CA LEU A 493 27.69 15.47 -19.49
C LEU A 493 27.14 14.12 -19.04
N ALA A 494 25.89 14.09 -18.55
CA ALA A 494 25.22 12.89 -18.08
C ALA A 494 24.79 11.92 -19.20
N GLU A 495 24.65 12.40 -20.44
CA GLU A 495 24.02 11.67 -21.54
C GLU A 495 24.67 10.30 -21.81
N SER A 496 26.01 10.21 -21.76
CA SER A 496 26.69 8.93 -22.01
C SER A 496 26.35 7.88 -20.95
N SER A 497 26.36 8.26 -19.67
CA SER A 497 26.04 7.35 -18.57
C SER A 497 24.56 6.96 -18.55
N GLU A 498 23.66 7.92 -18.85
CA GLU A 498 22.23 7.62 -19.00
C GLU A 498 21.96 6.64 -20.14
N ASN A 499 22.63 6.82 -21.29
CA ASN A 499 22.49 5.91 -22.43
C ASN A 499 23.04 4.52 -22.14
N GLU A 500 24.17 4.41 -21.44
CA GLU A 500 24.70 3.13 -20.99
C GLU A 500 23.72 2.42 -20.05
N PHE A 501 23.15 3.15 -19.08
CA PHE A 501 22.18 2.60 -18.14
C PHE A 501 20.91 2.12 -18.84
N LEU A 502 20.34 2.89 -19.76
CA LEU A 502 19.19 2.46 -20.57
C LEU A 502 19.53 1.27 -21.48
N SER A 503 20.80 1.15 -21.92
CA SER A 503 21.27 -0.03 -22.65
C SER A 503 21.28 -1.29 -21.77
N ARG A 504 21.67 -1.16 -20.49
CA ARG A 504 21.58 -2.26 -19.51
C ARG A 504 20.15 -2.71 -19.26
N VAL A 505 19.21 -1.77 -19.16
CA VAL A 505 17.76 -2.08 -19.05
C VAL A 505 17.29 -2.91 -20.24
N ARG A 506 17.63 -2.49 -21.47
CA ARG A 506 17.28 -3.24 -22.68
C ARG A 506 17.94 -4.63 -22.71
N GLY A 507 19.22 -4.72 -22.38
CA GLY A 507 19.94 -5.98 -22.32
C GLY A 507 19.35 -6.95 -21.27
N TRP A 508 18.92 -6.42 -20.12
CA TRP A 508 18.20 -7.21 -19.11
C TRP A 508 16.87 -7.72 -19.66
N LEU A 509 16.05 -6.84 -20.25
CA LEU A 509 14.77 -7.22 -20.87
C LEU A 509 14.95 -8.31 -21.94
N GLU A 510 15.94 -8.17 -22.82
CA GLU A 510 16.27 -9.17 -23.83
C GLU A 510 16.68 -10.51 -23.22
N SER A 511 17.49 -10.49 -22.15
CA SER A 511 17.95 -11.71 -21.47
C SER A 511 16.83 -12.45 -20.74
N GLU A 512 15.87 -11.72 -20.16
CA GLU A 512 14.74 -12.28 -19.41
C GLU A 512 13.51 -12.50 -20.30
N ARG A 513 13.53 -12.06 -21.57
CA ARG A 513 12.43 -12.26 -22.53
C ARG A 513 11.97 -13.73 -22.61
N PRO A 514 12.85 -14.74 -22.73
CA PRO A 514 12.43 -16.14 -22.75
C PRO A 514 11.77 -16.57 -21.45
N ALA A 515 12.23 -16.06 -20.30
CA ALA A 515 11.61 -16.32 -19.01
C ALA A 515 10.21 -15.67 -18.97
N ALA A 516 10.12 -14.36 -19.24
CA ALA A 516 8.89 -13.58 -19.23
C ALA A 516 7.77 -14.13 -20.14
N ILE A 517 8.13 -14.83 -21.22
CA ILE A 517 7.20 -15.41 -22.21
C ILE A 517 6.71 -16.83 -21.83
N ASN A 518 7.53 -17.64 -21.17
CA ASN A 518 7.28 -19.07 -20.96
C ASN A 518 6.94 -19.45 -19.50
N PHE A 519 6.16 -18.64 -18.79
CA PHE A 519 5.69 -19.02 -17.46
C PHE A 519 4.34 -19.74 -17.53
N ASP A 520 4.13 -20.79 -16.72
CA ASP A 520 2.79 -21.23 -16.33
C ASP A 520 2.15 -20.10 -15.49
N ALA A 521 0.85 -19.81 -15.66
CA ALA A 521 0.16 -18.75 -14.91
C ALA A 521 0.28 -18.95 -13.38
N ARG A 522 0.43 -20.21 -12.94
CA ARG A 522 0.69 -20.59 -11.55
C ARG A 522 2.09 -20.20 -11.05
N MET A 523 2.98 -19.78 -11.94
CA MET A 523 4.36 -19.38 -11.65
C MET A 523 4.56 -17.86 -11.73
N LEU A 524 3.53 -17.06 -12.06
CA LEU A 524 3.67 -15.60 -12.19
C LEU A 524 4.31 -14.91 -10.99
N PRO A 525 4.06 -15.32 -9.73
CA PRO A 525 4.66 -14.63 -8.59
C PRO A 525 6.07 -15.14 -8.26
N VAL A 526 6.37 -16.40 -8.61
CA VAL A 526 7.76 -16.89 -8.67
C VAL A 526 8.54 -16.10 -9.72
N ALA A 527 7.93 -15.86 -10.88
CA ALA A 527 8.47 -15.03 -11.94
C ALA A 527 8.68 -13.59 -11.49
N ARG A 528 7.69 -12.98 -10.81
CA ARG A 528 7.83 -11.63 -10.24
C ARG A 528 9.08 -11.52 -9.37
N ARG A 529 9.27 -12.48 -8.46
CA ARG A 529 10.42 -12.50 -7.54
C ARG A 529 11.73 -12.62 -8.31
N HIS A 530 11.84 -13.62 -9.20
CA HIS A 530 13.02 -13.82 -10.04
C HIS A 530 13.37 -12.57 -10.85
N LEU A 531 12.38 -12.00 -11.54
CA LEU A 531 12.55 -10.81 -12.37
C LEU A 531 12.94 -9.59 -11.52
N MET A 532 12.35 -9.39 -10.34
CA MET A 532 12.76 -8.32 -9.43
C MET A 532 14.22 -8.49 -8.98
N GLU A 533 14.59 -9.69 -8.54
CA GLU A 533 15.95 -9.99 -8.08
C GLU A 533 16.97 -9.80 -9.20
N SER A 534 16.68 -10.30 -10.41
CA SER A 534 17.58 -10.14 -11.56
C SER A 534 17.64 -8.69 -12.05
N PHE A 535 16.53 -7.95 -12.01
CA PHE A 535 16.45 -6.53 -12.33
C PHE A 535 17.34 -5.70 -11.40
N LEU A 536 17.19 -5.89 -10.08
CA LEU A 536 18.03 -5.21 -9.08
C LEU A 536 19.50 -5.58 -9.25
N LYS A 537 19.82 -6.88 -9.40
CA LYS A 537 21.20 -7.35 -9.57
C LYS A 537 21.88 -6.76 -10.81
N ASN A 538 21.14 -6.58 -11.91
CA ASN A 538 21.68 -6.04 -13.16
C ASN A 538 21.92 -4.52 -13.09
N LEU A 539 20.99 -3.78 -12.49
CA LEU A 539 20.95 -2.31 -12.58
C LEU A 539 21.58 -1.59 -11.38
N LEU A 540 21.56 -2.17 -10.17
CA LEU A 540 22.16 -1.57 -8.99
C LEU A 540 23.64 -1.21 -9.13
N PRO A 541 24.51 -2.01 -9.79
CA PRO A 541 25.93 -1.68 -9.92
C PRO A 541 26.21 -0.38 -10.68
N ALA A 542 25.25 0.13 -11.47
CA ALA A 542 25.41 1.40 -12.16
C ALA A 542 25.26 2.63 -11.24
N ALA A 543 24.67 2.45 -10.05
CA ALA A 543 24.50 3.49 -9.01
C ALA A 543 23.72 4.75 -9.42
N ILE A 544 23.14 4.81 -10.63
CA ILE A 544 22.26 5.92 -11.07
C ILE A 544 20.99 5.97 -10.23
N LEU A 545 20.39 4.81 -9.99
CA LEU A 545 19.19 4.63 -9.16
C LEU A 545 19.50 3.71 -7.98
N ASP A 546 18.95 4.03 -6.82
CA ASP A 546 19.04 3.18 -5.64
C ASP A 546 18.07 1.99 -5.70
N GLU A 547 18.23 1.07 -4.75
CA GLU A 547 17.42 -0.16 -4.63
C GLU A 547 15.93 0.11 -4.47
N HIS A 548 15.55 1.18 -3.77
CA HIS A 548 14.15 1.51 -3.54
C HIS A 548 13.52 2.17 -4.76
N GLN A 549 14.28 2.98 -5.48
CA GLN A 549 13.85 3.54 -6.77
C GLN A 549 13.65 2.43 -7.79
N LEU A 550 14.62 1.52 -7.94
CA LEU A 550 14.52 0.39 -8.86
C LEU A 550 13.38 -0.56 -8.47
N GLY A 551 13.36 -1.01 -7.21
CA GLY A 551 12.32 -1.90 -6.71
C GLY A 551 10.93 -1.28 -6.79
N GLY A 552 10.83 0.02 -6.50
CA GLY A 552 9.59 0.78 -6.62
C GLY A 552 9.08 0.86 -8.06
N VAL A 553 9.95 1.19 -9.02
CA VAL A 553 9.60 1.24 -10.45
C VAL A 553 9.12 -0.10 -10.96
N PHE A 554 9.84 -1.17 -10.61
CA PHE A 554 9.46 -2.51 -10.99
C PHE A 554 8.12 -2.89 -10.36
N ALA A 555 7.89 -2.58 -9.08
CA ALA A 555 6.63 -2.90 -8.40
C ALA A 555 5.43 -2.18 -9.04
N ASP A 556 5.57 -0.90 -9.36
CA ASP A 556 4.52 -0.13 -10.07
C ASP A 556 4.29 -0.68 -11.48
N TRP A 557 5.36 -0.94 -12.24
CA TRP A 557 5.26 -1.54 -13.57
C TRP A 557 4.57 -2.91 -13.54
N TRP A 558 4.98 -3.79 -12.62
CA TRP A 558 4.40 -5.12 -12.48
C TRP A 558 2.90 -5.05 -12.17
N ALA A 559 2.51 -4.19 -11.23
CA ALA A 559 1.11 -4.02 -10.87
C ALA A 559 0.27 -3.52 -12.06
N ASP A 560 0.78 -2.53 -12.80
CA ASP A 560 0.08 -1.96 -13.96
C ASP A 560 0.00 -2.94 -15.14
N GLN A 561 0.99 -3.83 -15.28
CA GLN A 561 1.05 -4.82 -16.35
C GLN A 561 0.52 -6.21 -15.96
N TYR A 562 0.07 -6.42 -14.71
CA TYR A 562 -0.29 -7.74 -14.20
C TYR A 562 -1.32 -8.47 -15.07
N ASP A 563 -2.41 -7.79 -15.45
CA ASP A 563 -3.44 -8.38 -16.31
C ASP A 563 -2.96 -8.57 -17.77
N SER A 564 -2.01 -7.76 -18.24
CA SER A 564 -1.36 -7.94 -19.55
C SER A 564 -0.42 -9.16 -19.55
N LEU A 565 0.33 -9.36 -18.47
CA LEU A 565 1.21 -10.51 -18.26
C LEU A 565 0.40 -11.82 -18.16
N ARG A 566 -0.74 -11.80 -17.46
CA ARG A 566 -1.67 -12.93 -17.43
C ARG A 566 -2.27 -13.25 -18.79
N GLU A 567 -2.58 -12.21 -19.58
CA GLU A 567 -3.09 -12.40 -20.94
C GLU A 567 -2.02 -13.01 -21.87
N LEU A 568 -0.77 -12.55 -21.80
CA LEU A 568 0.35 -13.12 -22.55
C LEU A 568 0.51 -14.61 -22.27
N ASN A 569 0.43 -14.98 -21.00
CA ASN A 569 0.52 -16.37 -20.54
C ASN A 569 -0.60 -17.23 -21.13
N ARG A 570 -1.84 -16.73 -21.09
CA ARG A 570 -3.01 -17.40 -21.66
C ARG A 570 -2.85 -17.67 -23.16
N ILE A 571 -2.25 -16.72 -23.90
CA ILE A 571 -1.98 -16.84 -25.34
C ILE A 571 -0.82 -17.81 -25.61
N GLY A 572 0.27 -17.75 -24.83
CA GLY A 572 1.44 -18.63 -24.99
C GLY A 572 1.17 -20.11 -24.72
N LEU A 573 0.15 -20.43 -23.91
CA LEU A 573 -0.29 -21.81 -23.63
C LEU A 573 -1.14 -22.42 -24.75
N SER A 574 -1.67 -21.66 -25.72
CA SER A 574 -2.33 -22.25 -26.89
C SER A 574 -1.24 -22.77 -27.85
N GLN A 575 -0.97 -24.08 -27.81
CA GLN A 575 0.00 -24.74 -28.70
C GLN A 575 -0.35 -24.61 -30.21
N ASP A 576 -1.51 -24.03 -30.53
CA ASP A 576 -2.02 -23.72 -31.87
C ASP A 576 -2.27 -22.20 -32.07
N ALA A 577 -1.46 -21.32 -31.47
CA ALA A 577 -1.61 -19.88 -31.65
C ALA A 577 -1.45 -19.49 -33.13
N GLY A 578 -2.57 -19.25 -33.82
CA GLY A 578 -2.58 -18.82 -35.22
C GLY A 578 -1.81 -17.51 -35.43
N HIS A 579 -1.51 -17.16 -36.69
CA HIS A 579 -0.72 -15.97 -37.07
C HIS A 579 -1.19 -14.64 -36.41
N LEU A 580 -2.47 -14.54 -36.05
CA LEU A 580 -3.04 -13.38 -35.36
C LEU A 580 -2.69 -13.33 -33.87
N GLU A 581 -2.69 -14.48 -33.19
CA GLU A 581 -2.37 -14.59 -31.77
C GLU A 581 -0.88 -14.37 -31.51
N GLY A 582 -0.01 -14.86 -32.40
CA GLY A 582 1.43 -14.54 -32.36
C GLY A 582 1.73 -13.05 -32.53
N LYS A 583 0.99 -12.34 -33.40
CA LYS A 583 1.11 -10.88 -33.57
C LYS A 583 0.62 -10.12 -32.33
N LEU A 584 -0.48 -10.56 -31.72
CA LEU A 584 -1.00 -9.96 -30.50
C LEU A 584 -0.03 -10.15 -29.33
N HIS A 585 0.54 -11.35 -29.22
CA HIS A 585 1.57 -11.68 -28.23
C HIS A 585 2.79 -10.76 -28.34
N GLY A 586 3.37 -10.63 -29.53
CA GLY A 586 4.51 -9.72 -29.76
C GLY A 586 4.19 -8.26 -29.39
N ARG A 587 3.01 -7.78 -29.77
CA ARG A 587 2.59 -6.40 -29.49
C ARG A 587 2.37 -6.12 -28.00
N ILE A 588 1.81 -7.07 -27.24
CA ILE A 588 1.63 -6.89 -25.80
C ILE A 588 2.99 -6.85 -25.10
N LEU A 589 3.94 -7.70 -25.50
CA LEU A 589 5.31 -7.66 -24.97
C LEU A 589 6.01 -6.33 -25.24
N GLU A 590 5.94 -5.84 -26.48
CA GLU A 590 6.51 -4.54 -26.85
C GLU A 590 5.95 -3.41 -25.96
N LEU A 591 4.62 -3.36 -25.77
CA LEU A 591 3.99 -2.36 -24.90
C LEU A 591 4.46 -2.46 -23.44
N ILE A 592 4.65 -3.67 -22.93
CA ILE A 592 5.13 -3.93 -21.57
C ILE A 592 6.58 -3.44 -21.41
N GLU A 593 7.44 -3.73 -22.39
CA GLU A 593 8.86 -3.33 -22.43
C GLU A 593 9.03 -1.81 -22.57
N GLU A 594 8.26 -1.20 -23.48
CA GLU A 594 8.23 0.25 -23.69
C GLU A 594 7.77 0.97 -22.42
N ASN A 595 6.76 0.43 -21.72
CA ASN A 595 6.26 1.03 -20.49
C ASN A 595 7.32 1.06 -19.38
N LEU A 596 8.05 -0.05 -19.16
CA LEU A 596 9.13 -0.09 -18.15
C LEU A 596 10.26 0.90 -18.51
N THR A 597 10.69 0.86 -19.77
CA THR A 597 11.77 1.72 -20.27
C THR A 597 11.42 3.19 -20.12
N ALA A 598 10.18 3.58 -20.43
CA ALA A 598 9.70 4.94 -20.26
C ALA A 598 9.69 5.39 -18.79
N ARG A 599 9.25 4.52 -17.86
CA ARG A 599 9.27 4.82 -16.42
C ARG A 599 10.68 5.04 -15.89
N ILE A 600 11.61 4.15 -16.24
CA ILE A 600 13.01 4.27 -15.84
C ILE A 600 13.61 5.56 -16.39
N LYS A 601 13.40 5.84 -17.69
CA LYS A 601 13.89 7.07 -18.34
C LYS A 601 13.39 8.33 -17.62
N ASN A 602 12.11 8.36 -17.23
CA ASN A 602 11.54 9.49 -16.49
C ASN A 602 12.22 9.70 -15.13
N ILE A 603 12.50 8.62 -14.40
CA ILE A 603 13.11 8.72 -13.07
C ILE A 603 14.59 9.09 -13.16
N VAL A 604 15.33 8.53 -14.12
CA VAL A 604 16.71 8.95 -14.42
C VAL A 604 16.75 10.45 -14.74
N ALA A 605 15.83 10.94 -15.57
CA ALA A 605 15.74 12.36 -15.89
C ALA A 605 15.42 13.24 -14.66
N LEU A 606 14.57 12.76 -13.75
CA LEU A 606 14.29 13.44 -12.48
C LEU A 606 15.51 13.48 -11.55
N GLU A 607 16.25 12.37 -11.43
CA GLU A 607 17.48 12.33 -10.63
C GLU A 607 18.57 13.25 -11.20
N ARG A 608 18.74 13.26 -12.53
CA ARG A 608 19.61 14.24 -13.19
C ARG A 608 19.16 15.68 -12.89
N GLN A 609 17.86 15.96 -12.93
CA GLN A 609 17.36 17.30 -12.60
C GLN A 609 17.68 17.69 -11.16
N LYS A 610 17.62 16.75 -10.20
CA LYS A 610 18.06 17.00 -8.83
C LYS A 610 19.54 17.37 -8.75
N LEU A 611 20.41 16.78 -9.56
CA LEU A 611 21.83 17.18 -9.63
C LEU A 611 22.00 18.62 -10.11
N VAL A 612 21.23 19.02 -11.13
CA VAL A 612 21.18 20.40 -11.61
C VAL A 612 20.73 21.34 -10.49
N ASP A 613 19.67 20.98 -9.78
CA ASP A 613 19.11 21.80 -8.71
C ASP A 613 20.05 21.89 -7.51
N ILE A 614 20.74 20.80 -7.14
CA ILE A 614 21.79 20.79 -6.12
C ILE A 614 22.90 21.77 -6.51
N TYR A 615 23.41 21.68 -7.74
CA TYR A 615 24.49 22.53 -8.21
C TYR A 615 24.08 24.01 -8.27
N ARG A 616 22.89 24.31 -8.81
CA ARG A 616 22.31 25.66 -8.79
C ARG A 616 22.16 26.19 -7.37
N SER A 617 21.71 25.35 -6.43
CA SER A 617 21.59 25.76 -5.04
C SER A 617 22.94 26.13 -4.42
N TRP A 618 24.04 25.49 -4.83
CA TRP A 618 25.38 25.92 -4.42
C TRP A 618 25.73 27.28 -5.02
N GLY A 619 25.42 27.49 -6.30
CA GLY A 619 25.62 28.77 -7.00
C GLY A 619 24.85 29.94 -6.39
N ASP A 620 23.56 29.74 -6.11
CA ASP A 620 22.72 30.74 -5.46
C ASP A 620 23.25 31.15 -4.07
N ARG A 621 23.92 30.22 -3.38
CA ARG A 621 24.49 30.46 -2.05
C ARG A 621 25.89 31.07 -2.08
N TYR A 622 26.75 30.59 -2.97
CA TYR A 622 28.20 30.79 -2.90
C TYR A 622 28.81 31.36 -4.19
N GLY A 623 28.00 31.53 -5.24
CA GLY A 623 28.43 32.01 -6.55
C GLY A 623 28.70 33.51 -6.59
N THR A 624 28.10 34.29 -5.68
CA THR A 624 28.46 35.69 -5.46
C THR A 624 28.89 35.89 -4.01
N SER A 625 30.15 36.27 -3.81
CA SER A 625 30.69 36.52 -2.47
C SER A 625 30.21 37.85 -1.89
N LEU A 626 30.23 37.99 -0.56
CA LEU A 626 29.92 39.26 0.11
C LEU A 626 30.92 40.36 -0.29
N LEU A 627 32.20 40.00 -0.47
CA LEU A 627 33.24 40.91 -0.98
C LEU A 627 32.94 41.40 -2.40
N ASP A 628 32.40 40.54 -3.27
CA ASP A 628 31.99 40.95 -4.62
C ASP A 628 30.77 41.87 -4.58
N LEU A 629 29.81 41.59 -3.69
CA LEU A 629 28.66 42.47 -3.48
C LEU A 629 29.10 43.85 -2.95
N GLU A 630 30.06 43.90 -2.02
CA GLU A 630 30.63 45.15 -1.53
C GLU A 630 31.34 45.93 -2.63
N LYS A 631 32.19 45.29 -3.44
CA LYS A 631 32.84 45.94 -4.59
C LYS A 631 31.83 46.46 -5.62
N ARG A 632 30.77 45.68 -5.90
CA ARG A 632 29.68 46.10 -6.79
C ARG A 632 28.92 47.28 -6.21
N ARG A 633 28.64 47.28 -4.90
CA ARG A 633 28.01 48.38 -4.16
C ARG A 633 28.86 49.63 -4.28
N GLU A 634 30.15 49.56 -4.00
CA GLU A 634 31.09 50.69 -4.10
C GLU A 634 31.17 51.24 -5.53
N THR A 635 31.23 50.35 -6.54
CA THR A 635 31.25 50.75 -7.95
C THR A 635 29.94 51.43 -8.37
N ALA A 636 28.80 50.90 -7.93
CA ALA A 636 27.48 51.48 -8.16
C ALA A 636 27.31 52.83 -7.46
N GLU A 637 27.81 52.94 -6.22
CA GLU A 637 27.84 54.16 -5.43
C GLU A 637 28.68 55.24 -6.12
N ALA A 638 29.89 54.90 -6.58
CA ALA A 638 30.75 55.80 -7.34
C ALA A 638 30.08 56.27 -8.64
N ARG A 639 29.41 55.37 -9.37
CA ARG A 639 28.66 55.71 -10.59
C ARG A 639 27.47 56.62 -10.31
N LEU A 640 26.73 56.36 -9.23
CA LEU A 640 25.60 57.19 -8.81
C LEU A 640 26.08 58.57 -8.39
N ARG A 641 27.15 58.65 -7.59
CA ARG A 641 27.77 59.90 -7.16
C ARG A 641 28.25 60.74 -8.34
N SER A 642 28.89 60.11 -9.33
CA SER A 642 29.30 60.78 -10.57
C SER A 642 28.10 61.37 -11.33
N ARG A 643 26.99 60.62 -11.45
CA ARG A 643 25.76 61.08 -12.12
C ARG A 643 25.06 62.21 -11.36
N LEU A 644 24.95 62.12 -10.04
CA LEU A 644 24.34 63.17 -9.21
C LEU A 644 25.12 64.48 -9.29
N ARG A 645 26.46 64.42 -9.25
CA ARG A 645 27.32 65.59 -9.47
C ARG A 645 27.09 66.23 -10.85
N ALA A 646 26.97 65.43 -11.91
CA ALA A 646 26.68 65.94 -13.25
C ALA A 646 25.31 66.62 -13.36
N LEU A 647 24.36 66.26 -12.49
CA LEU A 647 23.01 66.83 -12.41
C LEU A 647 22.89 67.99 -11.38
N GLY A 648 23.99 68.37 -10.71
CA GLY A 648 23.99 69.46 -9.73
C GLY A 648 23.44 69.11 -8.34
N TYR A 649 23.23 67.82 -8.04
CA TYR A 649 22.79 67.36 -6.72
C TYR A 649 24.00 67.01 -5.83
N PRO A 650 24.09 67.53 -4.59
CA PRO A 650 25.15 67.19 -3.65
C PRO A 650 25.00 65.77 -3.09
N TRP A 651 26.12 65.11 -2.77
CA TRP A 651 26.10 63.78 -2.14
C TRP A 651 25.82 63.91 -0.62
N PRO A 652 25.02 63.03 0.00
CA PRO A 652 24.58 63.16 1.40
C PRO A 652 25.69 63.25 2.46
N CYS A 653 26.93 62.91 2.12
CA CYS A 653 28.10 62.97 3.02
C CYS A 653 29.07 64.12 2.71
N GLU A 654 28.68 65.07 1.86
CA GLU A 654 29.49 66.26 1.52
C GLU A 654 28.91 67.57 2.12
N GLN A 655 28.04 67.49 3.13
CA GLN A 655 27.57 68.62 3.93
C GLN A 655 28.27 68.70 5.27
#